data_AF-A0A2N2CMV0-F1
#
_entry.id   AF-A0A2N2CMV0-F1
#
_cell.length_a   1.000
_cell.length_b   1.000
_cell.length_c   1.000
_cell.angle_alpha   90.00
_cell.angle_beta   90.00
_cell.angle_gamma   90.00
#
_symmetry.space_group_name_H-M   'P 1'
#
loop_
_entity.id
_entity.type
_entity.pdbx_description
1 polymer ?
#
loop_
_entity_poly.entity_id
_entity_poly.type
_entity_poly.pdbx_seq_one_letter_code
_entity_poly.pdbx_strand_id
1 'polypeptide(L)'
;LSAPTDLTATVSGTHTISLSWSAAENAESYSIYQSASADGTYSQIASTVTDTTFDVDGLASGQTYYFKVAAANGFGSSDLSTEVAAIADIDRQGTIYYGSSLLIVNTSLDFTTTESTGNLPESITAQSSGADNSTHSEGGRIDAVVPFEPSADTQFITNLDYLQTQTAVGDTTTFYVINFETISFDQLDAKCVYNEGNVEIWVDNTTDENGNLNVPVTSQLSPDQIETLGQEYNNTIYQQMIENFGVLPVVNNSNKVTILVYDIQDGYKKETKYKYGYFKPLDLTDDAQSNQRSMIYLDTYPSMTPDPDTPSEKDVSFSYSGVAHELQHAINYNVNVIQQGGSKMSTCLDEAFSMAAEDMLYGTQYGRIEYFKTSETVQNGLSPLIWQNGNDDDVLSSYSMSYMFAMYLEAQAGTTAVFKDIIDEPGDDFSALQTIIYQDIDPSLSIVDLLTNFRIALLVSADSGPYGFGGNPDFCDVQPLRYSGDSTSLNLFGGGAIVTDIASSPFTDDPTDQGADIQLIGVFTPSQEDVARQTKETVIMLINEKRQAAGLVPMVEDPALDQAAAVRAAEVSVNFSHNRPNEESLADLLNAVGINNFTDVGENIAKLNESFPTYFVNLIPQANVLNETYTKIGVGTYSTDKTEYWALIYLDE
;
A
#
# COMPACT_ATOMS: atom_id res chain seq x y z
N LEU A 1 -8.55 48.30 -15.72
CA LEU A 1 -7.58 47.23 -16.00
C LEU A 1 -8.32 46.08 -16.65
N SER A 2 -7.71 45.38 -17.61
CA SER A 2 -8.25 44.11 -18.12
C SER A 2 -7.87 42.96 -17.17
N ALA A 3 -8.67 41.90 -17.15
CA ALA A 3 -8.24 40.65 -16.52
C ALA A 3 -6.98 40.12 -17.26
N PRO A 4 -5.99 39.55 -16.54
CA PRO A 4 -4.89 38.82 -17.15
C PRO A 4 -5.39 37.69 -18.05
N THR A 5 -4.68 37.42 -19.14
CA THR A 5 -4.99 36.34 -20.10
C THR A 5 -3.85 35.34 -20.16
N ASP A 6 -4.08 34.20 -20.80
CA ASP A 6 -3.07 33.15 -21.03
C ASP A 6 -2.41 32.68 -19.74
N LEU A 7 -3.18 32.66 -18.64
CA LEU A 7 -2.73 32.09 -17.39
C LEU A 7 -2.47 30.60 -17.62
N THR A 8 -1.32 30.10 -17.19
CA THR A 8 -0.94 28.69 -17.17
C THR A 8 -0.44 28.31 -15.78
N ALA A 9 -0.61 27.04 -15.41
CA ALA A 9 -0.05 26.45 -14.20
C ALA A 9 0.71 25.19 -14.58
N THR A 10 1.98 25.11 -14.19
CA THR A 10 2.86 23.98 -14.48
C THR A 10 3.57 23.57 -13.20
N VAL A 11 3.60 22.27 -12.91
CA VAL A 11 4.36 21.74 -11.78
C VAL A 11 5.85 21.97 -12.04
N SER A 12 6.55 22.59 -11.09
CA SER A 12 7.95 23.00 -11.29
C SER A 12 8.91 22.42 -10.26
N GLY A 13 8.40 21.74 -9.23
CA GLY A 13 9.19 21.15 -8.16
C GLY A 13 8.32 20.36 -7.19
N THR A 14 8.97 19.80 -6.18
CA THR A 14 8.29 19.15 -5.07
C THR A 14 7.49 20.20 -4.30
N HIS A 15 6.18 20.00 -4.18
CA HIS A 15 5.25 20.89 -3.49
C HIS A 15 5.17 22.29 -4.12
N THR A 16 5.55 22.44 -5.40
CA THR A 16 5.62 23.74 -6.08
C THR A 16 4.93 23.74 -7.45
N ILE A 17 4.09 24.75 -7.70
CA ILE A 17 3.47 25.03 -9.00
C ILE A 17 3.87 26.44 -9.47
N SER A 18 4.40 26.54 -10.69
CA SER A 18 4.72 27.81 -11.34
C SER A 18 3.55 28.33 -12.17
N LEU A 19 3.19 29.58 -11.93
CA LEU A 19 2.17 30.31 -12.68
C LEU A 19 2.82 31.29 -13.66
N SER A 20 2.24 31.44 -14.84
CA SER A 20 2.65 32.43 -15.84
C SER A 20 1.43 33.00 -16.56
N TRP A 21 1.44 34.30 -16.89
CA TRP A 21 0.34 34.96 -17.61
C TRP A 21 0.83 36.11 -18.51
N SER A 22 -0.03 36.56 -19.42
CA SER A 22 0.22 37.73 -20.26
C SER A 22 0.03 39.04 -19.46
N ALA A 23 0.96 39.99 -19.64
CA ALA A 23 0.90 41.28 -18.96
C ALA A 23 -0.37 42.08 -19.33
N ALA A 24 -1.10 42.58 -18.32
CA ALA A 24 -2.27 43.43 -18.52
C ALA A 24 -1.88 44.90 -18.73
N GLU A 25 -2.55 45.58 -19.67
CA GLU A 25 -2.23 46.97 -20.00
C GLU A 25 -2.44 47.91 -18.79
N ASN A 26 -1.43 48.74 -18.48
CA ASN A 26 -1.41 49.67 -17.34
C ASN A 26 -1.47 49.01 -15.95
N ALA A 27 -1.21 47.70 -15.85
CA ALA A 27 -1.00 47.02 -14.57
C ALA A 27 0.34 47.45 -13.96
N GLU A 28 0.33 47.74 -12.65
CA GLU A 28 1.55 48.00 -11.87
C GLU A 28 1.91 46.78 -11.01
N SER A 29 0.94 45.90 -10.73
CA SER A 29 1.15 44.65 -10.01
C SER A 29 0.00 43.66 -10.25
N TYR A 30 0.13 42.46 -9.68
CA TYR A 30 -0.86 41.39 -9.72
C TYR A 30 -1.17 40.86 -8.31
N SER A 31 -2.39 40.32 -8.15
CA SER A 31 -2.81 39.55 -6.99
C SER A 31 -3.16 38.13 -7.43
N ILE A 32 -2.61 37.15 -6.71
CA ILE A 32 -2.70 35.73 -7.04
C ILE A 32 -3.66 35.09 -6.05
N TYR A 33 -4.57 34.28 -6.57
CA TYR A 33 -5.60 33.61 -5.81
C TYR A 33 -5.52 32.11 -6.03
N GLN A 34 -5.76 31.34 -4.98
CA GLN A 34 -5.74 29.89 -4.96
C GLN A 34 -7.01 29.32 -4.33
N SER A 35 -7.45 28.16 -4.80
CA SER A 35 -8.42 27.31 -4.13
C SER A 35 -8.05 25.83 -4.28
N ALA A 36 -8.49 24.99 -3.34
CA ALA A 36 -8.42 23.53 -3.46
C ALA A 36 -9.63 22.93 -4.19
N SER A 37 -10.57 23.77 -4.66
CA SER A 37 -11.77 23.35 -5.37
C SER A 37 -12.08 24.33 -6.51
N ALA A 38 -12.52 23.82 -7.67
CA ALA A 38 -12.85 24.62 -8.84
C ALA A 38 -13.93 25.68 -8.54
N ASP A 39 -14.98 25.27 -7.82
CA ASP A 39 -16.11 26.12 -7.42
C ASP A 39 -15.95 26.69 -5.99
N GLY A 40 -14.75 26.53 -5.41
CA GLY A 40 -14.44 26.91 -4.04
C GLY A 40 -14.29 28.42 -3.84
N THR A 41 -14.09 28.81 -2.58
CA THR A 41 -13.65 30.16 -2.27
C THR A 41 -12.17 30.29 -2.62
N TYR A 42 -11.83 31.31 -3.39
CA TYR A 42 -10.46 31.63 -3.75
C TYR A 42 -9.86 32.58 -2.71
N SER A 43 -8.79 32.15 -2.07
CA SER A 43 -8.03 32.96 -1.12
C SER A 43 -6.89 33.66 -1.85
N GLN A 44 -6.67 34.93 -1.55
CA GLN A 44 -5.52 35.65 -2.07
C GLN A 44 -4.26 35.17 -1.34
N ILE A 45 -3.33 34.57 -2.08
CA ILE A 45 -2.07 34.02 -1.54
C ILE A 45 -0.89 34.96 -1.75
N ALA A 46 -1.00 35.90 -2.71
CA ALA A 46 -0.02 36.95 -2.91
C ALA A 46 -0.64 38.23 -3.50
N SER A 47 0.02 39.35 -3.28
CA SER A 47 -0.32 40.66 -3.85
C SER A 47 0.94 41.44 -4.17
N THR A 48 0.78 42.53 -4.92
CA THR A 48 1.88 43.43 -5.30
C THR A 48 2.99 42.75 -6.12
N VAL A 49 2.68 41.61 -6.76
CA VAL A 49 3.62 40.90 -7.63
C VAL A 49 3.81 41.72 -8.90
N THR A 50 5.04 42.14 -9.18
CA THR A 50 5.35 42.99 -10.34
C THR A 50 5.69 42.21 -11.60
N ASP A 51 6.12 40.95 -11.44
CA ASP A 51 6.40 40.04 -12.54
C ASP A 51 5.12 39.40 -13.08
N THR A 52 5.23 38.74 -14.23
CA THR A 52 4.14 37.98 -14.85
C THR A 52 4.23 36.48 -14.60
N THR A 53 5.02 36.11 -13.58
CA THR A 53 5.21 34.75 -13.12
C THR A 53 5.16 34.71 -11.60
N PHE A 54 4.73 33.59 -11.03
CA PHE A 54 4.69 33.40 -9.58
C PHE A 54 4.76 31.92 -9.23
N ASP A 55 5.70 31.53 -8.37
CA ASP A 55 5.78 30.17 -7.84
C ASP A 55 4.97 30.07 -6.55
N VAL A 56 4.16 29.02 -6.47
CA VAL A 56 3.33 28.68 -5.31
C VAL A 56 3.94 27.46 -4.65
N ASP A 57 4.50 27.64 -3.46
CA ASP A 57 5.15 26.60 -2.66
C ASP A 57 4.23 26.04 -1.55
N GLY A 58 4.68 24.95 -0.90
CA GLY A 58 4.02 24.38 0.28
C GLY A 58 2.69 23.66 -0.05
N LEU A 59 2.57 23.15 -1.27
CA LEU A 59 1.39 22.45 -1.76
C LEU A 59 1.39 21.00 -1.31
N ALA A 60 0.24 20.48 -0.89
CA ALA A 60 0.11 19.07 -0.54
C ALA A 60 0.26 18.19 -1.78
N SER A 61 1.14 17.18 -1.72
CA SER A 61 1.36 16.22 -2.80
C SER A 61 0.05 15.61 -3.31
N GLY A 62 -0.08 15.48 -4.63
CA GLY A 62 -1.27 14.88 -5.25
C GLY A 62 -2.55 15.73 -5.18
N GLN A 63 -2.57 16.87 -4.47
CA GLN A 63 -3.73 17.74 -4.42
C GLN A 63 -3.83 18.58 -5.70
N THR A 64 -5.04 18.67 -6.25
CA THR A 64 -5.36 19.61 -7.34
C THR A 64 -5.58 21.01 -6.76
N TYR A 65 -4.86 21.99 -7.28
CA TYR A 65 -5.02 23.40 -6.95
C TYR A 65 -5.50 24.20 -8.15
N TYR A 66 -6.35 25.19 -7.88
CA TYR A 66 -6.94 26.07 -8.88
C TYR A 66 -6.48 27.50 -8.66
N PHE A 67 -6.10 28.19 -9.74
CA PHE A 67 -5.48 29.51 -9.67
C PHE A 67 -6.21 30.55 -10.52
N LYS A 68 -6.26 31.78 -10.01
CA LYS A 68 -6.75 32.97 -10.72
C LYS A 68 -5.83 34.16 -10.42
N VAL A 69 -5.73 35.10 -11.35
CA VAL A 69 -4.90 36.30 -11.20
C VAL A 69 -5.73 37.55 -11.51
N ALA A 70 -5.56 38.62 -10.73
CA ALA A 70 -6.07 39.95 -11.06
C ALA A 70 -4.92 40.95 -11.21
N ALA A 71 -5.06 41.87 -12.16
CA ALA A 71 -4.16 43.01 -12.31
C ALA A 71 -4.57 44.15 -11.37
N ALA A 72 -3.61 44.91 -10.88
CA ALA A 72 -3.83 46.06 -10.00
C ALA A 72 -2.92 47.24 -10.37
N ASN A 73 -3.41 48.45 -10.10
CA ASN A 73 -2.63 49.69 -10.13
C ASN A 73 -3.17 50.68 -9.09
N GLY A 74 -2.59 51.88 -9.01
CA GLY A 74 -3.01 52.93 -8.08
C GLY A 74 -4.48 53.38 -8.16
N PHE A 75 -5.26 52.92 -9.15
CA PHE A 75 -6.68 53.25 -9.33
C PHE A 75 -7.64 52.09 -8.99
N GLY A 76 -7.14 50.87 -8.79
CA GLY A 76 -7.95 49.69 -8.45
C GLY A 76 -7.48 48.40 -9.13
N SER A 77 -8.30 47.35 -9.01
CA SER A 77 -8.03 46.02 -9.57
C SER A 77 -8.94 45.68 -10.76
N SER A 78 -8.52 44.77 -11.63
CA SER A 78 -9.39 44.15 -12.64
C SER A 78 -10.22 43.00 -12.05
N ASP A 79 -11.12 42.45 -12.87
CA ASP A 79 -11.71 41.14 -12.64
C ASP A 79 -10.63 40.03 -12.65
N LEU A 80 -10.94 38.89 -12.03
CA LEU A 80 -10.08 37.70 -12.04
C LEU A 80 -9.97 37.13 -13.46
N SER A 81 -8.82 36.52 -13.77
CA SER A 81 -8.63 35.69 -14.97
C SER A 81 -9.56 34.48 -14.99
N THR A 82 -9.62 33.78 -16.13
CA THR A 82 -10.12 32.40 -16.18
C THR A 82 -9.28 31.52 -15.24
N GLU A 83 -9.88 30.49 -14.64
CA GLU A 83 -9.10 29.55 -13.84
C GLU A 83 -8.18 28.68 -14.69
N VAL A 84 -7.10 28.24 -14.05
CA VAL A 84 -6.32 27.07 -14.43
C VAL A 84 -6.17 26.14 -13.24
N ALA A 85 -5.88 24.88 -13.50
CA ALA A 85 -5.63 23.87 -12.47
C ALA A 85 -4.31 23.15 -12.73
N ALA A 86 -3.66 22.70 -11.66
CA ALA A 86 -2.52 21.80 -11.71
C ALA A 86 -2.50 20.91 -10.45
N ILE A 87 -1.89 19.74 -10.57
CA ILE A 87 -1.78 18.74 -9.49
C ILE A 87 -0.38 18.86 -8.91
N ALA A 88 -0.25 19.07 -7.60
CA ALA A 88 1.07 19.11 -6.97
C ALA A 88 1.82 17.79 -7.23
N ASP A 89 3.10 17.91 -7.56
CA ASP A 89 4.06 16.81 -7.84
C ASP A 89 3.80 15.96 -9.09
N ILE A 90 2.70 16.15 -9.81
CA ILE A 90 2.30 15.26 -10.91
C ILE A 90 2.10 16.04 -12.20
N ASP A 91 2.88 15.69 -13.23
CA ASP A 91 2.77 16.25 -14.56
C ASP A 91 2.28 15.23 -15.60
N ARG A 92 1.05 15.44 -16.07
CA ARG A 92 0.43 14.64 -17.14
C ARG A 92 0.42 15.36 -18.49
N GLN A 93 1.19 16.45 -18.66
CA GLN A 93 1.20 17.20 -19.92
C GLN A 93 1.96 16.41 -20.99
N GLY A 94 1.31 16.17 -22.13
CA GLY A 94 1.81 15.32 -23.24
C GLY A 94 3.27 15.57 -23.63
N THR A 95 3.62 16.40 -24.58
CA THR A 95 4.99 16.34 -25.14
C THR A 95 6.15 16.89 -24.26
N ILE A 96 5.88 17.28 -23.02
CA ILE A 96 6.86 17.88 -22.09
C ILE A 96 6.51 17.42 -20.68
N TYR A 97 7.38 16.62 -20.06
CA TYR A 97 7.18 16.07 -18.72
C TYR A 97 8.19 16.63 -17.74
N TYR A 98 7.70 17.22 -16.66
CA TYR A 98 8.48 17.73 -15.55
C TYR A 98 8.49 16.71 -14.40
N GLY A 99 9.64 16.55 -13.75
CA GLY A 99 9.77 15.63 -12.60
C GLY A 99 11.20 15.16 -12.38
N SER A 100 11.39 14.40 -11.30
CA SER A 100 12.59 13.60 -11.06
C SER A 100 12.45 12.18 -11.59
N SER A 101 11.21 11.73 -11.79
CA SER A 101 10.88 10.38 -12.25
C SER A 101 9.86 10.42 -13.38
N LEU A 102 9.90 9.41 -14.22
CA LEU A 102 8.97 9.18 -15.33
C LEU A 102 8.25 7.85 -15.08
N LEU A 103 6.93 7.92 -14.94
CA LEU A 103 6.06 6.76 -14.92
C LEU A 103 5.63 6.44 -16.35
N ILE A 104 5.90 5.22 -16.80
CA ILE A 104 5.49 4.72 -18.12
C ILE A 104 4.46 3.62 -17.88
N VAL A 105 3.21 3.87 -18.29
CA VAL A 105 2.07 2.99 -18.02
C VAL A 105 1.38 2.57 -19.30
N ASN A 106 0.98 1.30 -19.39
CA ASN A 106 0.08 0.85 -20.44
C ASN A 106 -1.38 1.06 -19.99
N THR A 107 -2.07 1.94 -20.69
CA THR A 107 -3.46 2.34 -20.43
C THR A 107 -4.50 1.51 -21.19
N SER A 108 -4.08 0.41 -21.82
CA SER A 108 -4.98 -0.44 -22.60
C SER A 108 -6.04 -1.10 -21.73
N LEU A 109 -7.25 -1.20 -22.28
CA LEU A 109 -8.36 -1.97 -21.69
C LEU A 109 -8.26 -3.47 -21.99
N ASP A 110 -7.35 -3.89 -22.89
CA ASP A 110 -7.03 -5.31 -23.07
C ASP A 110 -5.84 -5.69 -22.18
N PHE A 111 -6.16 -6.08 -20.94
CA PHE A 111 -5.18 -6.48 -19.94
C PHE A 111 -4.40 -7.75 -20.32
N THR A 112 -4.87 -8.53 -21.31
CA THR A 112 -4.26 -9.81 -21.70
C THR A 112 -3.19 -9.68 -22.77
N THR A 113 -3.09 -8.51 -23.39
CA THR A 113 -2.08 -8.21 -24.42
C THR A 113 -1.05 -7.23 -23.90
N THR A 114 0.11 -7.22 -24.54
CA THR A 114 1.20 -6.30 -24.20
C THR A 114 1.41 -5.27 -25.28
N GLU A 115 1.83 -4.08 -24.88
CA GLU A 115 2.30 -3.03 -25.77
C GLU A 115 3.74 -2.65 -25.43
N SER A 116 4.51 -2.31 -26.46
CA SER A 116 5.90 -1.93 -26.27
C SER A 116 6.02 -0.51 -25.75
N THR A 117 6.87 -0.27 -24.76
CA THR A 117 7.24 1.08 -24.28
C THR A 117 7.96 1.92 -25.35
N GLY A 118 8.27 1.35 -26.51
CA GLY A 118 9.21 1.92 -27.46
C GLY A 118 10.65 1.85 -26.94
N ASN A 119 11.58 2.37 -27.73
CA ASN A 119 12.98 2.48 -27.32
C ASN A 119 13.16 3.62 -26.31
N LEU A 120 13.39 3.26 -25.05
CA LEU A 120 13.72 4.17 -23.96
C LEU A 120 15.05 4.89 -24.28
N PRO A 121 15.09 6.23 -24.24
CA PRO A 121 16.31 6.98 -24.53
C PRO A 121 17.41 6.77 -23.47
N GLU A 122 18.68 6.97 -23.84
CA GLU A 122 19.84 6.84 -22.93
C GLU A 122 19.80 7.78 -21.71
N SER A 123 18.95 8.82 -21.75
CA SER A 123 18.68 9.74 -20.63
C SER A 123 17.83 9.12 -19.52
N ILE A 124 17.32 7.90 -19.73
CA ILE A 124 16.69 7.06 -18.73
C ILE A 124 17.74 6.12 -18.17
N THR A 125 18.26 6.44 -16.98
CA THR A 125 19.19 5.55 -16.27
C THR A 125 18.41 4.46 -15.55
N ALA A 126 18.60 3.21 -15.98
CA ALA A 126 18.27 2.06 -15.15
C ALA A 126 19.14 2.11 -13.87
N GLN A 127 18.51 1.97 -12.70
CA GLN A 127 19.25 1.85 -11.45
C GLN A 127 19.64 0.38 -11.26
N SER A 128 20.90 0.13 -10.92
CA SER A 128 21.33 -1.18 -10.43
C SER A 128 20.96 -1.28 -8.94
N SER A 129 19.72 -1.60 -8.61
CA SER A 129 19.38 -2.01 -7.25
C SER A 129 19.29 -3.52 -7.20
N GLY A 130 20.30 -4.15 -6.59
CA GLY A 130 20.23 -5.57 -6.24
C GLY A 130 19.13 -5.76 -5.21
N ALA A 131 18.04 -6.41 -5.60
CA ALA A 131 17.03 -6.90 -4.70
C ALA A 131 17.70 -7.80 -3.64
N ASP A 132 17.70 -7.38 -2.38
CA ASP A 132 18.09 -8.26 -1.28
C ASP A 132 16.85 -9.05 -0.83
N ASN A 133 16.56 -10.15 -1.53
CA ASN A 133 15.47 -11.07 -1.17
C ASN A 133 15.79 -11.96 0.05
N SER A 134 16.88 -11.71 0.80
CA SER A 134 17.44 -12.72 1.70
C SER A 134 16.80 -12.83 3.09
N THR A 135 15.83 -11.97 3.48
CA THR A 135 15.34 -11.95 4.88
C THR A 135 13.88 -11.52 5.08
N HIS A 136 12.92 -12.02 4.29
CA HIS A 136 11.50 -11.73 4.56
C HIS A 136 10.88 -12.86 5.38
N SER A 137 10.60 -12.60 6.66
CA SER A 137 10.14 -13.58 7.65
C SER A 137 8.77 -14.21 7.35
N GLU A 138 7.99 -13.62 6.44
CA GLU A 138 6.72 -14.18 5.94
C GLU A 138 6.83 -14.75 4.51
N GLY A 139 7.98 -14.58 3.84
CA GLY A 139 8.16 -14.75 2.39
C GLY A 139 8.08 -16.18 1.84
N GLY A 140 7.94 -17.18 2.71
CA GLY A 140 7.76 -18.59 2.30
C GLY A 140 6.30 -19.01 2.13
N ARG A 141 5.35 -18.24 2.66
CA ARG A 141 3.95 -18.65 2.75
C ARG A 141 3.20 -18.35 1.44
N ILE A 142 2.67 -19.39 0.79
CA ILE A 142 1.94 -19.27 -0.48
C ILE A 142 0.63 -20.04 -0.38
N ASP A 143 -0.47 -19.45 -0.85
CA ASP A 143 -1.73 -20.19 -1.00
C ASP A 143 -1.61 -21.19 -2.17
N ALA A 144 -2.36 -22.28 -2.10
CA ALA A 144 -2.55 -23.13 -3.26
C ALA A 144 -3.82 -22.72 -4.02
N VAL A 145 -3.61 -21.98 -5.11
CA VAL A 145 -4.66 -21.75 -6.12
C VAL A 145 -5.03 -23.11 -6.75
N VAL A 146 -6.12 -23.72 -6.28
CA VAL A 146 -6.62 -25.01 -6.80
C VAL A 146 -7.61 -24.76 -7.94
N PRO A 147 -7.23 -24.98 -9.21
CA PRO A 147 -8.10 -24.63 -10.33
C PRO A 147 -9.28 -25.60 -10.44
N PHE A 148 -10.50 -25.05 -10.51
CA PHE A 148 -11.69 -25.78 -10.90
C PHE A 148 -12.72 -24.87 -11.60
N GLU A 149 -12.88 -25.05 -12.91
CA GLU A 149 -13.96 -24.44 -13.68
C GLU A 149 -15.07 -25.47 -13.90
N PRO A 150 -16.32 -25.20 -13.49
CA PRO A 150 -17.41 -26.13 -13.70
C PRO A 150 -17.73 -26.24 -15.20
N SER A 151 -18.07 -27.45 -15.63
CA SER A 151 -18.66 -27.70 -16.94
C SER A 151 -20.18 -27.54 -16.88
N ALA A 152 -20.85 -27.53 -18.03
CA ALA A 152 -22.32 -27.50 -18.09
C ALA A 152 -23.00 -28.69 -17.37
N ASP A 153 -22.28 -29.80 -17.18
CA ASP A 153 -22.79 -31.00 -16.53
C ASP A 153 -22.48 -31.05 -15.02
N THR A 154 -21.66 -30.14 -14.51
CA THR A 154 -21.26 -30.10 -13.10
C THR A 154 -22.47 -29.89 -12.20
N GLN A 155 -22.67 -30.79 -11.23
CA GLN A 155 -23.76 -30.68 -10.25
C GLN A 155 -23.20 -30.16 -8.92
N PHE A 156 -23.60 -28.96 -8.53
CA PHE A 156 -23.34 -28.42 -7.20
C PHE A 156 -24.33 -29.00 -6.19
N ILE A 157 -23.83 -29.45 -5.05
CA ILE A 157 -24.65 -30.13 -4.05
C ILE A 157 -25.28 -29.10 -3.10
N THR A 158 -26.48 -28.62 -3.46
CA THR A 158 -27.21 -27.64 -2.64
C THR A 158 -28.29 -28.26 -1.75
N ASN A 159 -28.90 -29.39 -2.14
CA ASN A 159 -30.02 -30.03 -1.45
C ASN A 159 -29.77 -31.53 -1.13
N LEU A 160 -30.21 -31.96 0.06
CA LEU A 160 -30.19 -33.36 0.52
C LEU A 160 -31.15 -34.25 -0.28
N ASP A 161 -30.66 -34.97 -1.30
CA ASP A 161 -31.31 -36.22 -1.73
C ASP A 161 -30.69 -37.45 -1.03
N TYR A 162 -29.61 -37.28 -0.26
CA TYR A 162 -28.92 -38.35 0.45
C TYR A 162 -28.76 -38.02 1.94
N LEU A 163 -29.31 -38.88 2.81
CA LEU A 163 -29.28 -38.76 4.27
C LEU A 163 -27.84 -38.85 4.80
N GLN A 164 -27.11 -37.74 4.92
CA GLN A 164 -25.92 -37.69 5.79
C GLN A 164 -26.35 -37.65 7.26
N THR A 165 -25.72 -38.48 8.08
CA THR A 165 -25.81 -38.41 9.54
C THR A 165 -25.15 -37.14 10.04
N GLN A 166 -25.80 -36.42 10.95
CA GLN A 166 -25.24 -35.25 11.62
C GLN A 166 -23.91 -35.61 12.28
N THR A 167 -22.83 -34.88 11.96
CA THR A 167 -21.49 -35.08 12.55
C THR A 167 -21.55 -34.90 14.07
N ALA A 168 -20.91 -35.81 14.81
CA ALA A 168 -20.62 -35.66 16.24
C ALA A 168 -19.12 -35.65 16.52
N VAL A 169 -18.71 -34.96 17.59
CA VAL A 169 -17.33 -35.03 18.09
C VAL A 169 -16.97 -36.49 18.40
N GLY A 170 -15.88 -36.96 17.82
CA GLY A 170 -15.43 -38.34 17.90
C GLY A 170 -15.70 -39.18 16.65
N ASP A 171 -16.56 -38.72 15.74
CA ASP A 171 -16.79 -39.37 14.45
C ASP A 171 -15.52 -39.40 13.61
N THR A 172 -15.37 -40.45 12.81
CA THR A 172 -14.23 -40.64 11.90
C THR A 172 -14.73 -40.81 10.47
N THR A 173 -14.01 -40.22 9.51
CA THR A 173 -14.27 -40.38 8.06
C THR A 173 -12.96 -40.29 7.29
N THR A 174 -12.98 -40.68 6.02
CA THR A 174 -11.85 -40.46 5.11
C THR A 174 -12.16 -39.25 4.21
N PHE A 175 -11.20 -38.34 4.07
CA PHE A 175 -11.28 -37.19 3.17
C PHE A 175 -10.37 -37.38 1.96
N TYR A 176 -10.79 -36.88 0.80
CA TYR A 176 -9.94 -36.67 -0.36
C TYR A 176 -9.17 -35.35 -0.22
N VAL A 177 -7.84 -35.45 -0.13
CA VAL A 177 -6.91 -34.32 0.04
C VAL A 177 -5.99 -34.20 -1.17
N ILE A 178 -5.36 -33.03 -1.35
CA ILE A 178 -4.33 -32.85 -2.38
C ILE A 178 -2.95 -33.07 -1.77
N ASN A 179 -2.12 -33.81 -2.48
CA ASN A 179 -0.68 -33.89 -2.28
C ASN A 179 0.00 -32.97 -3.28
N PHE A 180 0.54 -31.86 -2.81
CA PHE A 180 1.20 -30.84 -3.64
C PHE A 180 2.64 -31.23 -4.03
N GLU A 181 3.25 -32.20 -3.36
CA GLU A 181 4.54 -32.74 -3.78
C GLU A 181 4.39 -33.60 -5.05
N THR A 182 3.33 -34.42 -5.11
CA THR A 182 3.08 -35.34 -6.24
C THR A 182 2.05 -34.82 -7.23
N ILE A 183 1.33 -33.74 -6.90
CA ILE A 183 0.20 -33.19 -7.65
C ILE A 183 -0.87 -34.27 -7.89
N SER A 184 -1.32 -34.93 -6.82
CA SER A 184 -2.32 -36.00 -6.87
C SER A 184 -3.35 -35.92 -5.73
N PHE A 185 -4.47 -36.62 -5.90
CA PHE A 185 -5.44 -36.81 -4.84
C PHE A 185 -5.07 -38.01 -3.97
N ASP A 186 -4.95 -37.78 -2.67
CA ASP A 186 -4.73 -38.79 -1.65
C ASP A 186 -5.96 -38.93 -0.74
N GLN A 187 -5.97 -39.95 0.11
CA GLN A 187 -6.99 -40.19 1.13
C GLN A 187 -6.39 -39.99 2.52
N LEU A 188 -7.10 -39.24 3.37
CA LEU A 188 -6.72 -38.98 4.75
C LEU A 188 -7.83 -39.43 5.70
N ASP A 189 -7.53 -40.40 6.57
CA ASP A 189 -8.44 -40.75 7.64
C ASP A 189 -8.40 -39.66 8.71
N ALA A 190 -9.55 -39.10 9.06
CA ALA A 190 -9.66 -37.97 9.97
C ALA A 190 -10.73 -38.19 11.03
N LYS A 191 -10.60 -37.44 12.13
CA LYS A 191 -11.51 -37.48 13.26
C LYS A 191 -12.04 -36.09 13.60
N CYS A 192 -13.36 -35.98 13.79
CA CYS A 192 -13.99 -34.76 14.25
C CYS A 192 -13.63 -34.53 15.72
N VAL A 193 -13.04 -33.38 16.02
CA VAL A 193 -12.60 -33.00 17.37
C VAL A 193 -13.33 -31.77 17.92
N TYR A 194 -14.01 -31.02 17.06
CA TYR A 194 -14.83 -29.88 17.44
C TYR A 194 -16.05 -29.79 16.52
N ASN A 195 -17.23 -29.49 17.08
CA ASN A 195 -18.44 -29.24 16.30
C ASN A 195 -19.38 -28.30 17.07
N GLU A 196 -19.17 -26.99 16.93
CA GLU A 196 -20.01 -25.96 17.53
C GLU A 196 -20.20 -24.78 16.57
N GLY A 197 -21.28 -24.02 16.75
CA GLY A 197 -21.56 -22.85 15.92
C GLY A 197 -21.63 -23.18 14.43
N ASN A 198 -20.83 -22.47 13.63
CA ASN A 198 -20.77 -22.58 12.17
C ASN A 198 -19.57 -23.40 11.67
N VAL A 199 -18.88 -24.15 12.54
CA VAL A 199 -17.67 -24.90 12.16
C VAL A 199 -17.61 -26.31 12.74
N GLU A 200 -16.98 -27.19 11.98
CA GLU A 200 -16.52 -28.51 12.42
C GLU A 200 -15.02 -28.61 12.18
N ILE A 201 -14.23 -28.99 13.19
CA ILE A 201 -12.78 -29.18 13.05
C ILE A 201 -12.48 -30.67 13.04
N TRP A 202 -11.74 -31.09 12.02
CA TRP A 202 -11.27 -32.45 11.82
C TRP A 202 -9.75 -32.45 11.80
N VAL A 203 -9.15 -33.48 12.42
CA VAL A 203 -7.70 -33.66 12.45
C VAL A 203 -7.33 -35.03 11.88
N ASP A 204 -6.10 -35.15 11.37
CA ASP A 204 -5.54 -36.42 10.93
C ASP A 204 -5.67 -37.50 12.02
N ASN A 205 -6.18 -38.66 11.64
CA ASN A 205 -6.41 -39.83 12.46
C ASN A 205 -5.91 -41.11 11.76
N THR A 206 -4.97 -40.97 10.83
CA THR A 206 -4.36 -42.09 10.11
C THR A 206 -3.67 -43.03 11.09
N THR A 207 -3.92 -44.34 10.99
CA THR A 207 -3.31 -45.35 11.86
C THR A 207 -2.42 -46.33 11.10
N ASP A 208 -1.40 -46.86 11.78
CA ASP A 208 -0.60 -47.98 11.28
C ASP A 208 -1.42 -49.28 11.25
N GLU A 209 -0.83 -50.35 10.71
CA GLU A 209 -1.44 -51.69 10.64
C GLU A 209 -1.80 -52.29 12.02
N ASN A 210 -1.28 -51.72 13.11
CA ASN A 210 -1.53 -52.13 14.49
C ASN A 210 -2.56 -51.25 15.20
N GLY A 211 -3.14 -50.27 14.50
CA GLY A 211 -4.12 -49.32 15.04
C GLY A 211 -3.50 -48.23 15.93
N ASN A 212 -2.18 -48.05 15.90
CA ASN A 212 -1.54 -46.89 16.53
C ASN A 212 -1.67 -45.69 15.61
N LEU A 213 -1.86 -44.50 16.20
CA LEU A 213 -1.86 -43.25 15.46
C LEU A 213 -0.53 -43.11 14.71
N ASN A 214 -0.57 -43.14 13.39
CA ASN A 214 0.55 -42.95 12.47
C ASN A 214 0.54 -41.51 11.93
N VAL A 215 0.24 -40.58 12.81
CA VAL A 215 0.19 -39.15 12.50
C VAL A 215 1.50 -38.54 13.00
N PRO A 216 2.23 -37.81 12.14
CA PRO A 216 3.41 -37.06 12.55
C PRO A 216 3.10 -36.18 13.78
N VAL A 217 4.06 -36.04 14.69
CA VAL A 217 3.90 -35.10 15.83
C VAL A 217 3.62 -33.68 15.33
N THR A 218 4.11 -33.36 14.12
CA THR A 218 3.85 -32.11 13.40
C THR A 218 2.38 -31.86 13.09
N SER A 219 1.50 -32.86 13.08
CA SER A 219 0.07 -32.69 12.77
C SER A 219 -0.85 -32.72 14.00
N GLN A 220 -0.32 -32.89 15.22
CA GLN A 220 -1.12 -33.07 16.43
C GLN A 220 -1.45 -31.73 17.10
N LEU A 221 -2.74 -31.51 17.39
CA LEU A 221 -3.23 -30.40 18.21
C LEU A 221 -3.76 -30.88 19.57
N SER A 222 -3.55 -30.09 20.60
CA SER A 222 -4.12 -30.29 21.94
C SER A 222 -5.60 -29.89 21.98
N PRO A 223 -6.39 -30.42 22.95
CA PRO A 223 -7.79 -30.02 23.12
C PRO A 223 -7.99 -28.51 23.30
N ASP A 224 -7.09 -27.83 24.02
CA ASP A 224 -7.18 -26.38 24.25
C ASP A 224 -6.95 -25.59 22.96
N GLN A 225 -6.00 -26.02 22.12
CA GLN A 225 -5.77 -25.43 20.79
C GLN A 225 -6.96 -25.60 19.85
N ILE A 226 -7.57 -26.79 19.86
CA ILE A 226 -8.78 -27.09 19.06
C ILE A 226 -9.93 -26.18 19.48
N GLU A 227 -10.16 -26.04 20.79
CA GLU A 227 -11.19 -25.16 21.34
C GLU A 227 -10.93 -23.70 20.95
N THR A 228 -9.68 -23.23 21.07
CA THR A 228 -9.31 -21.85 20.75
C THR A 228 -9.54 -21.54 19.27
N LEU A 229 -9.13 -22.44 18.36
CA LEU A 229 -9.37 -22.30 16.92
C LEU A 229 -10.88 -22.26 16.59
N GLY A 230 -11.66 -23.15 17.19
CA GLY A 230 -13.12 -23.19 16.98
C GLY A 230 -13.83 -21.93 17.50
N GLN A 231 -13.40 -21.39 18.63
CA GLN A 231 -13.94 -20.15 19.19
C GLN A 231 -13.54 -18.93 18.35
N GLU A 232 -12.30 -18.83 17.91
CA GLU A 232 -11.85 -17.73 17.05
C GLU A 232 -12.63 -17.70 15.73
N TYR A 233 -12.81 -18.86 15.09
CA TYR A 233 -13.64 -18.96 13.89
C TYR A 233 -15.05 -18.43 14.15
N ASN A 234 -15.73 -18.94 15.18
CA ASN A 234 -17.13 -18.65 15.42
C ASN A 234 -17.38 -17.21 15.87
N ASN A 235 -16.49 -16.66 16.70
CA ASN A 235 -16.71 -15.37 17.36
C ASN A 235 -16.13 -14.18 16.59
N THR A 236 -15.12 -14.43 15.76
CA THR A 236 -14.37 -13.37 15.07
C THR A 236 -14.46 -13.56 13.56
N ILE A 237 -13.82 -14.61 13.03
CA ILE A 237 -13.58 -14.76 11.58
C ILE A 237 -14.90 -14.87 10.81
N TYR A 238 -15.79 -15.79 11.21
CA TYR A 238 -17.04 -16.04 10.51
C TYR A 238 -17.88 -14.77 10.34
N GLN A 239 -18.02 -13.98 11.41
CA GLN A 239 -18.83 -12.76 11.36
C GLN A 239 -18.23 -11.74 10.41
N GLN A 240 -16.93 -11.48 10.51
CA GLN A 240 -16.25 -10.49 9.67
C GLN A 240 -16.22 -10.90 8.20
N MET A 241 -16.04 -12.20 7.90
CA MET A 241 -16.07 -12.72 6.53
C MET A 241 -17.45 -12.52 5.88
N ILE A 242 -18.52 -12.82 6.62
CA ILE A 242 -19.87 -12.70 6.08
C ILE A 242 -20.29 -11.24 5.90
N GLU A 243 -19.88 -10.37 6.82
CA GLU A 243 -20.18 -8.93 6.77
C GLU A 243 -19.47 -8.23 5.60
N ASN A 244 -18.22 -8.59 5.29
CA ASN A 244 -17.38 -7.84 4.35
C ASN A 244 -17.15 -8.52 2.99
N PHE A 245 -17.54 -9.79 2.80
CA PHE A 245 -17.27 -10.50 1.53
C PHE A 245 -18.47 -11.23 0.94
N GLY A 246 -19.42 -11.70 1.75
CA GLY A 246 -20.61 -12.38 1.23
C GLY A 246 -21.05 -13.57 2.04
N VAL A 247 -21.51 -14.64 1.38
CA VAL A 247 -22.03 -15.82 2.09
C VAL A 247 -21.27 -17.07 1.69
N LEU A 248 -21.02 -17.93 2.68
CA LEU A 248 -20.40 -19.24 2.46
C LEU A 248 -21.33 -20.18 1.67
N PRO A 249 -20.77 -21.16 0.93
CA PRO A 249 -21.58 -22.11 0.19
C PRO A 249 -22.38 -23.00 1.12
N VAL A 250 -23.66 -23.18 0.79
CA VAL A 250 -24.52 -24.17 1.44
C VAL A 250 -24.33 -25.50 0.72
N VAL A 251 -23.70 -26.46 1.39
CA VAL A 251 -23.47 -27.80 0.86
C VAL A 251 -24.26 -28.80 1.69
N ASN A 252 -25.04 -29.65 1.03
CA ASN A 252 -25.86 -30.67 1.71
C ASN A 252 -26.78 -30.08 2.81
N ASN A 253 -27.40 -28.93 2.55
CA ASN A 253 -28.23 -28.17 3.52
C ASN A 253 -27.50 -27.77 4.82
N SER A 254 -26.18 -27.78 4.83
CA SER A 254 -25.35 -27.26 5.92
C SER A 254 -24.67 -25.97 5.46
N ASN A 255 -24.74 -24.95 6.31
CA ASN A 255 -23.95 -23.72 6.19
C ASN A 255 -22.69 -23.76 7.07
N LYS A 256 -22.38 -24.92 7.69
CA LYS A 256 -21.15 -25.10 8.45
C LYS A 256 -19.96 -25.32 7.53
N VAL A 257 -18.83 -24.76 7.89
CA VAL A 257 -17.54 -25.06 7.26
C VAL A 257 -16.86 -26.20 8.01
N THR A 258 -16.31 -27.15 7.26
CA THR A 258 -15.38 -28.15 7.77
C THR A 258 -13.96 -27.61 7.64
N ILE A 259 -13.22 -27.53 8.74
CA ILE A 259 -11.78 -27.24 8.72
C ILE A 259 -11.04 -28.56 8.91
N LEU A 260 -10.30 -29.00 7.90
CA LEU A 260 -9.41 -30.16 8.02
C LEU A 260 -7.99 -29.69 8.31
N VAL A 261 -7.49 -30.03 9.50
CA VAL A 261 -6.18 -29.62 10.01
C VAL A 261 -5.22 -30.81 9.95
N TYR A 262 -4.16 -30.70 9.17
CA TYR A 262 -3.17 -31.77 8.99
C TYR A 262 -1.82 -31.21 8.51
N ASP A 263 -0.80 -32.06 8.37
CA ASP A 263 0.49 -31.67 7.78
C ASP A 263 0.35 -31.76 6.26
N ILE A 264 0.18 -30.61 5.61
CA ILE A 264 -0.09 -30.57 4.17
C ILE A 264 1.13 -31.11 3.44
N GLN A 265 0.91 -32.12 2.59
CA GLN A 265 2.00 -32.75 1.84
C GLN A 265 2.43 -31.83 0.69
N ASP A 266 3.33 -30.88 0.97
CA ASP A 266 3.83 -29.86 0.05
C ASP A 266 5.34 -29.93 -0.21
N GLY A 267 6.02 -30.88 0.44
CA GLY A 267 7.45 -31.09 0.31
C GLY A 267 8.30 -30.05 1.05
N TYR A 268 7.72 -29.30 2.00
CA TYR A 268 8.42 -28.27 2.77
C TYR A 268 9.72 -28.77 3.41
N LYS A 269 10.77 -27.95 3.29
CA LYS A 269 12.05 -28.06 3.98
C LYS A 269 12.37 -26.68 4.55
N LYS A 270 13.16 -26.62 5.63
CA LYS A 270 13.59 -25.35 6.24
C LYS A 270 14.09 -24.38 5.15
N GLU A 271 13.57 -23.15 5.15
CA GLU A 271 13.82 -22.10 4.15
C GLU A 271 13.19 -22.30 2.75
N THR A 272 12.33 -23.30 2.55
CA THR A 272 11.52 -23.42 1.32
C THR A 272 10.14 -22.80 1.49
N LYS A 273 9.51 -22.50 0.37
CA LYS A 273 8.10 -22.07 0.32
C LYS A 273 7.19 -23.25 0.70
N TYR A 274 6.01 -22.96 1.23
CA TYR A 274 5.03 -23.96 1.71
C TYR A 274 3.59 -23.50 1.52
N LYS A 275 2.65 -24.45 1.56
CA LYS A 275 1.21 -24.23 1.48
C LYS A 275 0.63 -24.19 2.88
N TYR A 276 0.12 -23.02 3.28
CA TYR A 276 -0.41 -22.84 4.63
C TYR A 276 -1.88 -23.24 4.77
N GLY A 277 -2.59 -23.24 3.64
CA GLY A 277 -3.97 -23.60 3.52
C GLY A 277 -4.31 -23.82 2.06
N TYR A 278 -5.53 -24.29 1.83
CA TYR A 278 -6.17 -24.21 0.52
C TYR A 278 -7.68 -24.38 0.63
N PHE A 279 -8.37 -23.80 -0.34
CA PHE A 279 -9.75 -24.10 -0.67
C PHE A 279 -9.82 -24.98 -1.93
N LYS A 280 -10.66 -26.02 -1.90
CA LYS A 280 -10.86 -26.93 -3.04
C LYS A 280 -12.31 -26.85 -3.53
N PRO A 281 -12.61 -26.07 -4.59
CA PRO A 281 -13.99 -25.90 -5.06
C PRO A 281 -14.68 -27.20 -5.50
N LEU A 282 -13.90 -28.22 -5.89
CA LEU A 282 -14.42 -29.55 -6.26
C LEU A 282 -15.26 -30.18 -5.13
N ASP A 283 -14.96 -29.87 -3.86
CA ASP A 283 -15.72 -30.40 -2.70
C ASP A 283 -17.17 -29.93 -2.63
N LEU A 284 -17.54 -28.91 -3.42
CA LEU A 284 -18.90 -28.40 -3.51
C LEU A 284 -19.78 -29.19 -4.51
N THR A 285 -19.21 -30.22 -5.16
CA THR A 285 -19.84 -30.97 -6.27
C THR A 285 -20.07 -32.44 -5.95
N ASP A 286 -20.80 -33.17 -6.80
CA ASP A 286 -21.02 -34.62 -6.72
C ASP A 286 -19.90 -35.48 -7.30
N ASP A 287 -18.75 -34.88 -7.62
CA ASP A 287 -17.60 -35.59 -8.16
C ASP A 287 -17.11 -36.71 -7.21
N ALA A 288 -16.51 -37.77 -7.78
CA ALA A 288 -16.03 -38.92 -7.02
C ALA A 288 -14.85 -38.60 -6.08
N GLN A 289 -14.13 -37.50 -6.32
CA GLN A 289 -13.01 -37.02 -5.49
C GLN A 289 -13.40 -35.78 -4.65
N SER A 290 -14.69 -35.47 -4.62
CA SER A 290 -15.30 -34.46 -3.75
C SER A 290 -15.57 -35.03 -2.36
N ASN A 291 -15.34 -34.23 -1.33
CA ASN A 291 -15.78 -34.48 0.03
C ASN A 291 -17.24 -34.06 0.28
N GLN A 292 -17.89 -33.44 -0.70
CA GLN A 292 -19.30 -33.07 -0.70
C GLN A 292 -19.67 -32.20 0.51
N ARG A 293 -18.82 -31.23 0.83
CA ARG A 293 -18.93 -30.33 1.99
C ARG A 293 -18.32 -28.98 1.67
N SER A 294 -18.76 -27.93 2.38
CA SER A 294 -18.00 -26.67 2.42
C SER A 294 -16.77 -26.89 3.30
N MET A 295 -15.58 -26.87 2.69
CA MET A 295 -14.34 -27.23 3.39
C MET A 295 -13.20 -26.26 3.09
N ILE A 296 -12.39 -26.02 4.10
CA ILE A 296 -11.04 -25.46 3.95
C ILE A 296 -10.03 -26.39 4.62
N TYR A 297 -8.80 -26.32 4.15
CA TYR A 297 -7.70 -27.16 4.61
C TYR A 297 -6.63 -26.27 5.22
N LEU A 298 -6.09 -26.65 6.38
CA LEU A 298 -5.05 -25.88 7.06
C LEU A 298 -3.85 -26.76 7.31
N ASP A 299 -2.69 -26.19 7.01
CA ASP A 299 -1.42 -26.78 7.35
C ASP A 299 -1.10 -26.60 8.84
N THR A 300 -0.46 -27.62 9.39
CA THR A 300 0.07 -27.64 10.73
C THR A 300 1.57 -27.42 10.76
N TYR A 301 2.30 -27.81 9.71
CA TYR A 301 3.75 -27.71 9.65
C TYR A 301 4.23 -27.26 8.25
N PRO A 302 4.89 -26.10 8.16
CA PRO A 302 5.40 -25.28 9.26
C PRO A 302 4.38 -24.31 9.88
N SER A 303 3.16 -24.18 9.33
CA SER A 303 2.29 -23.02 9.57
C SER A 303 1.96 -22.75 11.04
N MET A 304 1.71 -23.79 11.83
CA MET A 304 1.38 -23.66 13.27
C MET A 304 2.60 -23.92 14.17
N THR A 305 3.82 -23.82 13.64
CA THR A 305 5.07 -24.22 14.33
C THR A 305 5.99 -23.01 14.50
N PRO A 306 5.87 -22.27 15.62
CA PRO A 306 6.63 -21.03 15.83
C PRO A 306 8.15 -21.24 15.82
N ASP A 307 8.61 -22.41 16.26
CA ASP A 307 10.01 -22.80 16.18
C ASP A 307 10.14 -24.15 15.44
N PRO A 308 10.67 -24.17 14.21
CA PRO A 308 10.81 -25.38 13.42
C PRO A 308 11.78 -26.40 14.05
N ASP A 309 12.63 -25.97 14.98
CA ASP A 309 13.53 -26.86 15.71
C ASP A 309 12.80 -27.54 16.91
N THR A 310 11.59 -27.09 17.27
CA THR A 310 10.70 -27.69 18.29
C THR A 310 9.29 -28.01 17.75
N PRO A 311 9.16 -28.93 16.77
CA PRO A 311 7.91 -29.15 16.01
C PRO A 311 6.70 -29.67 16.79
N SER A 312 6.90 -30.06 18.06
CA SER A 312 5.81 -30.45 18.97
C SER A 312 5.10 -29.27 19.63
N GLU A 313 5.73 -28.10 19.65
CA GLU A 313 5.10 -26.88 20.15
C GLU A 313 4.29 -26.26 19.01
N LYS A 314 2.97 -26.19 19.20
CA LYS A 314 2.04 -25.64 18.22
C LYS A 314 1.40 -24.37 18.72
N ASP A 315 1.10 -23.47 17.81
CA ASP A 315 0.30 -22.29 18.09
C ASP A 315 -0.68 -22.07 16.94
N VAL A 316 -1.96 -22.27 17.23
CA VAL A 316 -3.04 -22.14 16.25
C VAL A 316 -3.28 -20.70 15.82
N SER A 317 -2.81 -19.71 16.59
CA SER A 317 -2.99 -18.30 16.23
C SER A 317 -2.29 -17.93 14.92
N PHE A 318 -1.22 -18.63 14.56
CA PHE A 318 -0.54 -18.48 13.27
C PHE A 318 -1.36 -18.96 12.07
N SER A 319 -2.44 -19.72 12.30
CA SER A 319 -3.34 -20.18 11.25
C SER A 319 -4.55 -19.27 11.01
N TYR A 320 -4.81 -18.31 11.91
CA TYR A 320 -6.05 -17.55 11.87
C TYR A 320 -6.18 -16.69 10.62
N SER A 321 -5.11 -16.03 10.21
CA SER A 321 -5.10 -15.27 8.96
C SER A 321 -5.35 -16.19 7.76
N GLY A 322 -4.75 -17.39 7.78
CA GLY A 322 -5.00 -18.37 6.72
C GLY A 322 -6.42 -18.91 6.70
N VAL A 323 -7.08 -19.06 7.85
CA VAL A 323 -8.53 -19.38 7.90
C VAL A 323 -9.35 -18.29 7.23
N ALA A 324 -9.05 -17.02 7.49
CA ALA A 324 -9.75 -15.91 6.84
C ALA A 324 -9.54 -15.92 5.32
N HIS A 325 -8.30 -16.13 4.88
CA HIS A 325 -7.91 -16.23 3.47
C HIS A 325 -8.70 -17.33 2.73
N GLU A 326 -8.68 -18.56 3.24
CA GLU A 326 -9.37 -19.68 2.57
C GLU A 326 -10.90 -19.55 2.60
N LEU A 327 -11.45 -18.91 3.64
CA LEU A 327 -12.89 -18.64 3.69
C LEU A 327 -13.30 -17.59 2.67
N GLN A 328 -12.47 -16.58 2.43
CA GLN A 328 -12.72 -15.58 1.42
C GLN A 328 -12.85 -16.26 0.05
N HIS A 329 -11.91 -17.15 -0.31
CA HIS A 329 -12.00 -17.92 -1.56
C HIS A 329 -13.29 -18.74 -1.66
N ALA A 330 -13.69 -19.40 -0.57
CA ALA A 330 -14.93 -20.16 -0.54
C ALA A 330 -16.18 -19.27 -0.74
N ILE A 331 -16.20 -18.08 -0.15
CA ILE A 331 -17.27 -17.08 -0.33
C ILE A 331 -17.30 -16.57 -1.76
N ASN A 332 -16.15 -16.15 -2.28
CA ASN A 332 -15.99 -15.61 -3.62
C ASN A 332 -16.49 -16.61 -4.66
N TYR A 333 -16.02 -17.86 -4.58
CA TYR A 333 -16.44 -18.93 -5.47
C TYR A 333 -17.95 -19.20 -5.37
N ASN A 334 -18.52 -19.18 -4.17
CA ASN A 334 -19.95 -19.36 -3.99
C ASN A 334 -20.77 -18.26 -4.66
N VAL A 335 -20.37 -16.99 -4.51
CA VAL A 335 -21.11 -15.88 -5.11
C VAL A 335 -20.96 -15.89 -6.64
N ASN A 336 -19.72 -15.83 -7.15
CA ASN A 336 -19.45 -15.68 -8.58
C ASN A 336 -19.84 -16.92 -9.39
N VAL A 337 -19.51 -18.13 -8.92
CA VAL A 337 -19.71 -19.35 -9.70
C VAL A 337 -21.05 -20.01 -9.39
N ILE A 338 -21.41 -20.18 -8.13
CA ILE A 338 -22.60 -20.97 -7.74
C ILE A 338 -23.88 -20.14 -7.83
N GLN A 339 -23.90 -18.95 -7.23
CA GLN A 339 -25.12 -18.13 -7.17
C GLN A 339 -25.39 -17.40 -8.47
N GLN A 340 -24.36 -16.77 -9.04
CA GLN A 340 -24.49 -16.00 -10.27
C GLN A 340 -24.39 -16.88 -11.54
N GLY A 341 -23.78 -18.07 -11.46
CA GLY A 341 -23.53 -18.92 -12.62
C GLY A 341 -22.48 -18.35 -13.58
N GLY A 342 -21.59 -17.50 -13.05
CA GLY A 342 -20.51 -16.85 -13.78
C GLY A 342 -19.22 -17.67 -13.82
N SER A 343 -18.12 -16.99 -14.18
CA SER A 343 -16.77 -17.53 -14.09
C SER A 343 -16.20 -17.30 -12.69
N LYS A 344 -15.13 -18.00 -12.33
CA LYS A 344 -14.35 -17.58 -11.16
C LYS A 344 -13.81 -16.15 -11.35
N MET A 345 -13.64 -15.45 -10.23
CA MET A 345 -12.85 -14.22 -10.20
C MET A 345 -11.41 -14.51 -10.63
N SER A 346 -10.77 -13.54 -11.28
CA SER A 346 -9.36 -13.59 -11.62
C SER A 346 -8.53 -13.79 -10.37
N THR A 347 -7.45 -14.56 -10.50
CA THR A 347 -6.56 -14.89 -9.38
C THR A 347 -6.00 -13.63 -8.71
N CYS A 348 -5.74 -12.55 -9.45
CA CYS A 348 -5.32 -11.28 -8.85
C CYS A 348 -6.35 -10.72 -7.88
N LEU A 349 -7.61 -10.57 -8.30
CA LEU A 349 -8.65 -9.99 -7.45
C LEU A 349 -9.06 -10.94 -6.32
N ASP A 350 -9.13 -12.25 -6.61
CA ASP A 350 -9.45 -13.27 -5.61
C ASP A 350 -8.42 -13.25 -4.47
N GLU A 351 -7.12 -13.25 -4.81
CA GLU A 351 -6.04 -13.17 -3.82
C GLU A 351 -5.97 -11.78 -3.14
N ALA A 352 -6.20 -10.70 -3.89
CA ALA A 352 -6.26 -9.34 -3.34
C ALA A 352 -7.28 -9.27 -2.20
N PHE A 353 -8.47 -9.83 -2.41
CA PHE A 353 -9.56 -9.79 -1.44
C PHE A 353 -9.34 -10.77 -0.29
N SER A 354 -8.73 -11.93 -0.53
CA SER A 354 -8.31 -12.83 0.54
C SER A 354 -7.26 -12.19 1.45
N MET A 355 -6.25 -11.49 0.90
CA MET A 355 -5.29 -10.75 1.73
C MET A 355 -5.90 -9.51 2.41
N ALA A 356 -6.92 -8.90 1.82
CA ALA A 356 -7.69 -7.86 2.51
C ALA A 356 -8.48 -8.42 3.70
N ALA A 357 -8.98 -9.65 3.59
CA ALA A 357 -9.60 -10.36 4.71
C ALA A 357 -8.59 -10.64 5.83
N GLU A 358 -7.35 -11.01 5.49
CA GLU A 358 -6.26 -11.16 6.45
C GLU A 358 -5.94 -9.84 7.17
N ASP A 359 -5.77 -8.76 6.41
CA ASP A 359 -5.41 -7.44 6.93
C ASP A 359 -6.48 -6.88 7.86
N MET A 360 -7.75 -6.89 7.41
CA MET A 360 -8.88 -6.42 8.19
C MET A 360 -8.98 -7.09 9.58
N LEU A 361 -8.65 -8.38 9.68
CA LEU A 361 -8.76 -9.16 10.92
C LEU A 361 -7.50 -9.13 11.79
N TYR A 362 -6.32 -9.19 11.17
CA TYR A 362 -5.06 -9.47 11.87
C TYR A 362 -3.98 -8.41 11.63
N GLY A 363 -4.28 -7.39 10.84
CA GLY A 363 -3.44 -6.22 10.57
C GLY A 363 -2.55 -6.37 9.35
N THR A 364 -1.83 -5.28 9.08
CA THR A 364 -1.08 -5.05 7.86
C THR A 364 -0.16 -6.21 7.50
N GLN A 365 -0.26 -6.66 6.25
CA GLN A 365 0.57 -7.73 5.70
C GLN A 365 1.95 -7.19 5.31
N TYR A 366 2.77 -6.84 6.30
CA TYR A 366 4.09 -6.22 6.09
C TYR A 366 5.02 -7.05 5.21
N GLY A 367 4.95 -8.39 5.27
CA GLY A 367 5.71 -9.25 4.37
C GLY A 367 5.41 -9.00 2.89
N ARG A 368 4.16 -8.64 2.54
CA ARG A 368 3.75 -8.32 1.17
C ARG A 368 4.27 -6.95 0.73
N ILE A 369 4.25 -5.97 1.63
CA ILE A 369 4.80 -4.62 1.39
C ILE A 369 6.31 -4.69 1.17
N GLU A 370 7.03 -5.41 2.04
CA GLU A 370 8.48 -5.53 1.91
C GLU A 370 8.88 -6.29 0.63
N TYR A 371 8.17 -7.37 0.28
CA TYR A 371 8.42 -8.07 -0.97
C TYR A 371 8.09 -7.21 -2.21
N PHE A 372 7.07 -6.35 -2.14
CA PHE A 372 6.78 -5.38 -3.20
C PHE A 372 7.97 -4.45 -3.47
N LYS A 373 8.61 -3.96 -2.39
CA LYS A 373 9.75 -3.04 -2.45
C LYS A 373 11.02 -3.68 -3.01
N THR A 374 11.13 -5.01 -3.04
CA THR A 374 12.33 -5.70 -3.53
C THR A 374 12.08 -6.50 -4.82
N SER A 375 10.83 -6.60 -5.29
CA SER A 375 10.49 -7.47 -6.42
C SER A 375 10.99 -6.95 -7.78
N GLU A 376 11.80 -7.78 -8.45
CA GLU A 376 12.23 -7.55 -9.84
C GLU A 376 11.04 -7.65 -10.82
N THR A 377 10.08 -8.55 -10.59
CA THR A 377 8.89 -8.68 -11.46
C THR A 377 8.01 -7.43 -11.37
N VAL A 378 7.86 -6.83 -10.17
CA VAL A 378 7.19 -5.53 -9.97
C VAL A 378 7.96 -4.42 -10.68
N GLN A 379 9.28 -4.35 -10.46
CA GLN A 379 10.19 -3.39 -11.11
C GLN A 379 10.12 -3.44 -12.64
N ASN A 380 9.83 -4.62 -13.21
CA ASN A 380 9.72 -4.87 -14.63
C ASN A 380 8.28 -4.82 -15.17
N GLY A 381 7.34 -4.21 -14.44
CA GLY A 381 6.07 -3.77 -15.00
C GLY A 381 4.87 -4.68 -14.76
N LEU A 382 4.91 -5.52 -13.70
CA LEU A 382 3.79 -6.39 -13.31
C LEU A 382 2.47 -5.61 -13.19
N SER A 383 1.44 -6.00 -13.95
CA SER A 383 0.09 -5.44 -13.85
C SER A 383 -0.64 -5.96 -12.60
N PRO A 384 -1.43 -5.12 -11.89
CA PRO A 384 -2.25 -5.58 -10.77
C PRO A 384 -3.41 -6.49 -11.18
N LEU A 385 -3.67 -6.62 -12.50
CA LEU A 385 -4.76 -7.42 -13.03
C LEU A 385 -4.26 -8.66 -13.80
N ILE A 386 -2.95 -8.95 -13.76
CA ILE A 386 -2.36 -10.12 -14.41
C ILE A 386 -1.52 -10.92 -13.42
N TRP A 387 -1.95 -12.16 -13.21
CA TRP A 387 -1.25 -13.10 -12.34
C TRP A 387 -0.06 -13.71 -13.07
N GLN A 388 1.15 -13.54 -12.52
CA GLN A 388 2.34 -14.20 -13.03
C GLN A 388 2.71 -15.40 -12.17
N ASN A 389 2.94 -16.54 -12.82
CA ASN A 389 3.24 -17.82 -12.17
C ASN A 389 4.38 -18.58 -12.87
N GLY A 390 5.28 -17.86 -13.54
CA GLY A 390 6.41 -18.47 -14.25
C GLY A 390 7.41 -19.15 -13.31
N ASN A 391 7.55 -18.60 -12.10
CA ASN A 391 8.31 -19.15 -10.99
C ASN A 391 7.75 -18.63 -9.66
N ASP A 392 8.30 -19.11 -8.55
CA ASP A 392 7.79 -18.74 -7.22
C ASP A 392 7.97 -17.26 -6.85
N ASP A 393 8.92 -16.54 -7.47
CA ASP A 393 9.13 -15.11 -7.22
C ASP A 393 8.11 -14.27 -8.00
N ASP A 394 7.73 -14.69 -9.19
CA ASP A 394 6.61 -14.10 -9.93
C ASP A 394 5.29 -14.24 -9.16
N VAL A 395 5.08 -15.40 -8.52
CA VAL A 395 3.90 -15.66 -7.68
C VAL A 395 3.86 -14.70 -6.50
N LEU A 396 4.95 -14.59 -5.73
CA LEU A 396 5.02 -13.67 -4.59
C LEU A 396 4.87 -12.20 -5.02
N SER A 397 5.42 -11.84 -6.18
CA SER A 397 5.24 -10.51 -6.76
C SER A 397 3.78 -10.22 -7.09
N SER A 398 3.06 -11.23 -7.59
CA SER A 398 1.62 -11.15 -7.87
C SER A 398 0.80 -11.01 -6.61
N TYR A 399 1.11 -11.75 -5.54
CA TYR A 399 0.50 -11.54 -4.22
C TYR A 399 0.74 -10.12 -3.73
N SER A 400 1.99 -9.67 -3.70
CA SER A 400 2.35 -8.32 -3.27
C SER A 400 1.60 -7.24 -4.05
N MET A 401 1.60 -7.29 -5.38
CA MET A 401 0.87 -6.32 -6.21
C MET A 401 -0.65 -6.36 -5.94
N SER A 402 -1.22 -7.55 -5.79
CA SER A 402 -2.66 -7.74 -5.54
C SER A 402 -3.07 -7.17 -4.18
N TYR A 403 -2.27 -7.42 -3.13
CA TYR A 403 -2.47 -6.83 -1.80
C TYR A 403 -2.43 -5.30 -1.85
N MET A 404 -1.38 -4.73 -2.46
CA MET A 404 -1.26 -3.28 -2.61
C MET A 404 -2.47 -2.69 -3.34
N PHE A 405 -3.00 -3.39 -4.35
CA PHE A 405 -4.17 -2.93 -5.09
C PHE A 405 -5.47 -3.02 -4.27
N ALA A 406 -5.70 -4.07 -3.48
CA ALA A 406 -6.85 -4.15 -2.58
C ALA A 406 -6.84 -3.01 -1.55
N MET A 407 -5.68 -2.72 -0.96
CA MET A 407 -5.54 -1.64 0.02
C MET A 407 -5.78 -0.27 -0.59
N TYR A 408 -5.35 -0.07 -1.84
CA TYR A 408 -5.68 1.12 -2.60
C TYR A 408 -7.19 1.23 -2.87
N LEU A 409 -7.84 0.14 -3.31
CA LEU A 409 -9.29 0.11 -3.56
C LEU A 409 -10.09 0.48 -2.31
N GLU A 410 -9.76 -0.12 -1.15
CA GLU A 410 -10.39 0.21 0.13
C GLU A 410 -10.18 1.69 0.47
N ALA A 411 -8.96 2.20 0.33
CA ALA A 411 -8.65 3.59 0.61
C ALA A 411 -9.45 4.56 -0.27
N GLN A 412 -9.66 4.24 -1.55
CA GLN A 412 -10.43 5.07 -2.46
C GLN A 412 -11.94 4.99 -2.21
N ALA A 413 -12.46 3.81 -1.83
CA ALA A 413 -13.86 3.65 -1.45
C ALA A 413 -14.16 4.19 -0.03
N GLY A 414 -13.14 4.29 0.82
CA GLY A 414 -13.27 4.66 2.24
C GLY A 414 -13.94 3.59 3.10
N THR A 415 -14.06 2.35 2.61
CA THR A 415 -14.71 1.24 3.31
C THR A 415 -14.31 -0.11 2.74
N THR A 416 -14.24 -1.12 3.61
CA THR A 416 -14.07 -2.55 3.25
C THR A 416 -15.28 -3.13 2.50
N ALA A 417 -16.45 -2.47 2.53
CA ALA A 417 -17.64 -2.94 1.81
C ALA A 417 -17.43 -3.04 0.29
N VAL A 418 -16.50 -2.27 -0.26
CA VAL A 418 -16.15 -2.28 -1.69
C VAL A 418 -15.79 -3.69 -2.19
N PHE A 419 -15.15 -4.52 -1.36
CA PHE A 419 -14.81 -5.89 -1.74
C PHE A 419 -16.06 -6.75 -1.93
N LYS A 420 -17.02 -6.62 -1.00
CA LYS A 420 -18.33 -7.29 -1.12
C LYS A 420 -19.09 -6.81 -2.34
N ASP A 421 -19.11 -5.50 -2.58
CA ASP A 421 -19.85 -4.92 -3.68
C ASP A 421 -19.28 -5.37 -5.04
N ILE A 422 -17.95 -5.51 -5.16
CA ILE A 422 -17.31 -6.10 -6.35
C ILE A 422 -17.65 -7.59 -6.50
N ILE A 423 -17.62 -8.37 -5.42
CA ILE A 423 -17.96 -9.80 -5.45
C ILE A 423 -19.43 -10.02 -5.85
N ASP A 424 -20.34 -9.17 -5.36
CA ASP A 424 -21.77 -9.28 -5.62
C ASP A 424 -22.20 -8.75 -7.00
N GLU A 425 -21.37 -7.89 -7.64
CA GLU A 425 -21.69 -7.29 -8.94
C GLU A 425 -21.57 -8.32 -10.08
N PRO A 426 -22.66 -8.65 -10.79
CA PRO A 426 -22.62 -9.64 -11.85
C PRO A 426 -21.84 -9.16 -13.07
N GLY A 427 -20.97 -10.02 -13.60
CA GLY A 427 -20.25 -9.71 -14.83
C GLY A 427 -18.92 -10.44 -14.90
N ASP A 428 -18.07 -10.04 -15.85
CA ASP A 428 -16.64 -10.30 -15.72
C ASP A 428 -16.02 -9.29 -14.75
N ASP A 429 -14.90 -9.68 -14.14
CA ASP A 429 -14.13 -8.88 -13.18
C ASP A 429 -13.98 -7.41 -13.56
N PHE A 430 -13.68 -7.10 -14.83
CA PHE A 430 -13.41 -5.73 -15.26
C PHE A 430 -14.69 -4.91 -15.34
N SER A 431 -15.77 -5.52 -15.85
CA SER A 431 -17.09 -4.89 -15.88
C SER A 431 -17.66 -4.64 -14.47
N ALA A 432 -17.45 -5.59 -13.56
CA ALA A 432 -17.84 -5.48 -12.16
C ALA A 432 -17.05 -4.36 -11.47
N LEU A 433 -15.72 -4.39 -11.60
CA LEU A 433 -14.84 -3.37 -11.03
C LEU A 433 -15.16 -1.98 -11.57
N GLN A 434 -15.35 -1.81 -12.88
CA GLN A 434 -15.73 -0.52 -13.46
C GLN A 434 -17.09 -0.03 -12.92
N THR A 435 -18.05 -0.94 -12.74
CA THR A 435 -19.37 -0.59 -12.19
C THR A 435 -19.25 -0.10 -10.75
N ILE A 436 -18.50 -0.80 -9.91
CA ILE A 436 -18.30 -0.41 -8.51
C ILE A 436 -17.48 0.87 -8.38
N ILE A 437 -16.46 1.09 -9.23
CA ILE A 437 -15.74 2.37 -9.27
C ILE A 437 -16.72 3.54 -9.45
N TYR A 438 -17.69 3.41 -10.37
CA TYR A 438 -18.66 4.47 -10.60
C TYR A 438 -19.67 4.67 -9.46
N GLN A 439 -19.96 3.61 -8.70
CA GLN A 439 -20.93 3.65 -7.61
C GLN A 439 -20.31 4.19 -6.32
N ASP A 440 -19.14 3.68 -5.97
CA ASP A 440 -18.60 3.81 -4.61
C ASP A 440 -17.36 4.70 -4.51
N ILE A 441 -16.68 4.96 -5.63
CA ILE A 441 -15.45 5.76 -5.66
C ILE A 441 -15.70 7.11 -6.34
N ASP A 442 -15.90 7.12 -7.67
CA ASP A 442 -16.15 8.33 -8.44
C ASP A 442 -16.91 7.98 -9.75
N PRO A 443 -18.10 8.58 -9.98
CA PRO A 443 -18.95 8.28 -11.14
C PRO A 443 -18.36 8.69 -12.49
N SER A 444 -17.23 9.39 -12.51
CA SER A 444 -16.50 9.80 -13.70
C SER A 444 -15.16 9.07 -13.89
N LEU A 445 -14.72 8.27 -12.91
CA LEU A 445 -13.41 7.62 -12.92
C LEU A 445 -13.44 6.31 -13.71
N SER A 446 -12.65 6.24 -14.77
CA SER A 446 -12.47 4.99 -15.51
C SER A 446 -11.57 4.03 -14.74
N ILE A 447 -11.68 2.73 -15.00
CA ILE A 447 -10.76 1.71 -14.47
C ILE A 447 -9.31 2.01 -14.86
N VAL A 448 -9.07 2.53 -16.06
CA VAL A 448 -7.74 2.91 -16.54
C VAL A 448 -7.18 4.08 -15.73
N ASP A 449 -7.99 5.09 -15.43
CA ASP A 449 -7.60 6.20 -14.58
C ASP A 449 -7.37 5.74 -13.14
N LEU A 450 -8.21 4.85 -12.60
CA LEU A 450 -7.99 4.25 -11.28
C LEU A 450 -6.65 3.51 -11.22
N LEU A 451 -6.35 2.65 -12.21
CA LEU A 451 -5.08 1.92 -12.27
C LEU A 451 -3.89 2.87 -12.41
N THR A 452 -4.03 3.92 -13.23
CA THR A 452 -2.98 4.94 -13.39
C THR A 452 -2.77 5.70 -12.08
N ASN A 453 -3.86 6.06 -11.38
CA ASN A 453 -3.80 6.72 -10.09
C ASN A 453 -3.17 5.80 -9.02
N PHE A 454 -3.48 4.50 -9.01
CA PHE A 454 -2.82 3.50 -8.18
C PHE A 454 -1.31 3.47 -8.43
N ARG A 455 -0.88 3.48 -9.69
CA ARG A 455 0.55 3.57 -10.02
C ARG A 455 1.18 4.83 -9.46
N ILE A 456 0.55 5.98 -9.65
CA ILE A 456 1.05 7.24 -9.09
C ILE A 456 1.05 7.20 -7.56
N ALA A 457 0.05 6.60 -6.93
CA ALA A 457 -0.04 6.47 -5.47
C ALA A 457 1.13 5.70 -4.89
N LEU A 458 1.60 4.66 -5.58
CA LEU A 458 2.80 3.91 -5.20
C LEU A 458 4.08 4.76 -5.23
N LEU A 459 4.13 5.85 -6.03
CA LEU A 459 5.30 6.74 -6.16
C LEU A 459 5.18 8.04 -5.36
N VAL A 460 3.97 8.57 -5.18
CA VAL A 460 3.76 9.87 -4.53
C VAL A 460 3.46 9.69 -3.05
N SER A 461 2.77 8.59 -2.69
CA SER A 461 2.35 8.32 -1.32
C SER A 461 1.62 9.51 -0.67
N ALA A 462 0.71 10.16 -1.41
CA ALA A 462 0.02 11.33 -0.89
C ALA A 462 -0.80 10.98 0.37
N ASP A 463 -0.94 11.93 1.29
CA ASP A 463 -1.71 11.72 2.52
C ASP A 463 -3.20 11.45 2.27
N SER A 464 -3.73 11.89 1.11
CA SER A 464 -5.15 11.73 0.76
C SER A 464 -5.40 11.84 -0.74
N GLY A 465 -6.63 11.53 -1.15
CA GLY A 465 -7.06 11.63 -2.54
C GLY A 465 -6.58 10.46 -3.41
N PRO A 466 -6.67 10.62 -4.75
CA PRO A 466 -6.46 9.51 -5.69
C PRO A 466 -5.02 9.00 -5.74
N TYR A 467 -4.06 9.77 -5.22
CA TYR A 467 -2.63 9.44 -5.26
C TYR A 467 -2.08 9.00 -3.91
N GLY A 468 -2.97 8.53 -3.02
CA GLY A 468 -2.64 8.09 -1.67
C GLY A 468 -3.39 6.84 -1.25
N PHE A 469 -2.99 6.28 -0.11
CA PHE A 469 -3.62 5.12 0.54
C PHE A 469 -4.51 5.56 1.72
N GLY A 470 -5.27 6.64 1.52
CA GLY A 470 -6.20 7.15 2.56
C GLY A 470 -5.52 7.63 3.84
N GLY A 471 -4.24 8.00 3.77
CA GLY A 471 -3.45 8.44 4.92
C GLY A 471 -2.96 7.31 5.81
N ASN A 472 -3.02 6.05 5.35
CA ASN A 472 -2.46 4.92 6.09
C ASN A 472 -0.92 4.99 6.10
N PRO A 473 -0.28 5.17 7.27
CA PRO A 473 1.17 5.34 7.38
C PRO A 473 1.95 4.09 6.96
N ASP A 474 1.35 2.90 6.97
CA ASP A 474 2.05 1.68 6.53
C ASP A 474 2.39 1.70 5.03
N PHE A 475 1.73 2.59 4.27
CA PHE A 475 1.88 2.71 2.82
C PHE A 475 2.60 4.01 2.40
N CYS A 476 3.11 4.82 3.33
CA CYS A 476 3.73 6.10 2.98
C CYS A 476 5.13 5.96 2.34
N ASP A 477 5.83 4.84 2.58
CA ASP A 477 7.21 4.60 2.09
C ASP A 477 7.31 3.36 1.18
N VAL A 478 6.29 3.13 0.36
CA VAL A 478 6.24 1.95 -0.53
C VAL A 478 7.18 2.06 -1.72
N GLN A 479 7.41 3.29 -2.21
CA GLN A 479 8.29 3.70 -3.31
C GLN A 479 8.89 2.53 -4.13
N PRO A 480 8.27 2.12 -5.27
CA PRO A 480 8.74 0.97 -6.03
C PRO A 480 10.13 1.21 -6.62
N LEU A 481 10.87 0.11 -6.78
CA LEU A 481 12.18 0.13 -7.42
C LEU A 481 12.08 0.71 -8.84
N ARG A 482 13.05 1.55 -9.19
CA ARG A 482 13.23 2.07 -10.55
C ARG A 482 13.60 0.93 -11.48
N TYR A 483 13.10 0.94 -12.71
CA TYR A 483 13.42 -0.05 -13.74
C TYR A 483 14.93 -0.35 -13.79
N SER A 484 15.30 -1.63 -13.71
CA SER A 484 16.69 -2.10 -13.66
C SER A 484 17.17 -2.77 -14.95
N GLY A 485 16.26 -3.02 -15.90
CA GLY A 485 16.55 -3.92 -17.01
C GLY A 485 17.59 -3.39 -18.00
N ASP A 486 18.37 -4.33 -18.53
CA ASP A 486 19.37 -4.10 -19.60
C ASP A 486 18.73 -3.81 -20.97
N SER A 487 17.41 -3.98 -21.11
CA SER A 487 16.71 -3.83 -22.39
C SER A 487 16.27 -2.39 -22.64
N THR A 488 16.53 -1.89 -23.84
CA THR A 488 16.11 -0.54 -24.26
C THR A 488 14.61 -0.43 -24.55
N SER A 489 13.84 -1.53 -24.50
CA SER A 489 12.38 -1.52 -24.69
C SER A 489 11.74 -2.69 -23.94
N LEU A 490 10.57 -2.47 -23.35
CA LEU A 490 9.79 -3.47 -22.63
C LEU A 490 8.41 -3.65 -23.26
N ASN A 491 7.76 -4.76 -22.94
CA ASN A 491 6.35 -4.99 -23.28
C ASN A 491 5.54 -5.06 -21.99
N LEU A 492 4.61 -4.13 -21.82
CA LEU A 492 3.77 -4.03 -20.62
C LEU A 492 2.37 -4.54 -20.93
N PHE A 493 1.80 -5.38 -20.05
CA PHE A 493 0.37 -5.69 -20.10
C PHE A 493 -0.46 -4.44 -19.76
N GLY A 494 -1.72 -4.38 -20.17
CA GLY A 494 -2.64 -3.33 -19.72
C GLY A 494 -2.62 -3.18 -18.19
N GLY A 495 -2.58 -1.95 -17.68
CA GLY A 495 -2.41 -1.64 -16.26
C GLY A 495 -0.98 -1.85 -15.71
N GLY A 496 -0.08 -2.46 -16.49
CA GLY A 496 1.35 -2.58 -16.21
C GLY A 496 2.07 -1.24 -16.30
N ALA A 497 3.06 -1.02 -15.45
CA ALA A 497 3.82 0.23 -15.45
C ALA A 497 5.23 0.08 -14.88
N ILE A 498 6.16 0.87 -15.40
CA ILE A 498 7.53 1.00 -14.86
C ILE A 498 7.80 2.43 -14.43
N VAL A 499 8.76 2.58 -13.52
CA VAL A 499 9.24 3.89 -13.08
C VAL A 499 10.69 4.04 -13.48
N THR A 500 11.05 5.19 -14.04
CA THR A 500 12.42 5.50 -14.43
C THR A 500 12.85 6.85 -13.88
N ASP A 501 14.16 7.10 -13.80
CA ASP A 501 14.68 8.42 -13.46
C ASP A 501 14.76 9.31 -14.72
N ILE A 502 14.55 10.61 -14.55
CA ILE A 502 14.75 11.61 -15.61
C ILE A 502 16.14 12.25 -15.42
N ALA A 503 17.07 12.04 -16.35
CA ALA A 503 18.41 12.63 -16.25
C ALA A 503 18.41 14.17 -16.35
N SER A 504 17.43 14.77 -17.03
CA SER A 504 17.24 16.23 -17.10
C SER A 504 15.77 16.60 -17.29
N SER A 505 15.24 17.41 -16.38
CA SER A 505 13.87 17.95 -16.45
C SER A 505 13.88 19.31 -17.19
N PRO A 506 12.93 19.59 -18.12
CA PRO A 506 11.88 18.68 -18.57
C PRO A 506 12.39 17.58 -19.51
N PHE A 507 11.75 16.42 -19.46
CA PHE A 507 11.89 15.36 -20.43
C PHE A 507 10.98 15.64 -21.63
N THR A 508 11.52 15.56 -22.85
CA THR A 508 10.77 15.84 -24.09
C THR A 508 10.93 14.74 -25.15
N ASP A 509 11.62 13.65 -24.78
CA ASP A 509 12.06 12.62 -25.73
C ASP A 509 11.09 11.43 -25.70
N ASP A 510 9.83 11.65 -26.13
CA ASP A 510 8.84 10.58 -26.28
C ASP A 510 9.38 9.46 -27.19
N PRO A 511 9.32 8.18 -26.77
CA PRO A 511 9.64 7.06 -27.65
C PRO A 511 8.71 7.03 -28.86
N THR A 512 9.23 7.36 -30.05
CA THR A 512 8.40 7.50 -31.27
C THR A 512 7.79 6.18 -31.78
N ASP A 513 8.21 5.05 -31.22
CA ASP A 513 7.78 3.69 -31.56
C ASP A 513 7.03 2.98 -30.42
N GLN A 514 6.58 3.72 -29.40
CA GLN A 514 5.74 3.18 -28.34
C GLN A 514 4.36 2.72 -28.86
N GLY A 515 3.76 1.80 -28.11
CA GLY A 515 2.37 1.38 -28.31
C GLY A 515 1.37 2.53 -28.20
N ALA A 516 0.19 2.33 -28.76
CA ALA A 516 -0.84 3.37 -28.86
C ALA A 516 -1.40 3.76 -27.48
N ASP A 517 -1.40 2.82 -26.53
CA ASP A 517 -1.93 2.98 -25.19
C ASP A 517 -0.82 3.23 -24.15
N ILE A 518 0.45 3.38 -24.57
CA ILE A 518 1.53 3.77 -23.67
C ILE A 518 1.45 5.26 -23.36
N GLN A 519 1.32 5.57 -22.07
CA GLN A 519 1.33 6.93 -21.54
C GLN A 519 2.56 7.15 -20.66
N LEU A 520 3.17 8.32 -20.81
CA LEU A 520 4.24 8.83 -19.96
C LEU A 520 3.66 9.87 -19.00
N ILE A 521 4.17 9.90 -17.76
CA ILE A 521 3.75 10.83 -16.72
C ILE A 521 4.99 11.27 -15.94
N GLY A 522 5.24 12.58 -15.86
CA GLY A 522 6.27 13.15 -15.03
C GLY A 522 5.84 13.18 -13.57
N VAL A 523 6.70 12.73 -12.67
CA VAL A 523 6.43 12.70 -11.23
C VAL A 523 7.62 13.32 -10.49
N PHE A 524 7.33 14.33 -9.67
CA PHE A 524 8.28 14.86 -8.70
C PHE A 524 8.22 13.99 -7.45
N THR A 525 9.21 13.12 -7.28
CA THR A 525 9.40 12.37 -6.05
C THR A 525 10.39 13.14 -5.17
N PRO A 526 10.10 13.34 -3.87
CA PRO A 526 11.01 14.06 -3.00
C PRO A 526 12.37 13.36 -2.94
N SER A 527 13.44 14.12 -3.20
CA SER A 527 14.80 13.67 -2.90
C SER A 527 14.99 13.50 -1.40
N GLN A 528 16.06 12.84 -0.95
CA GLN A 528 16.38 12.80 0.49
C GLN A 528 16.49 14.21 1.10
N GLU A 529 16.96 15.19 0.34
CA GLU A 529 17.02 16.59 0.77
C GLU A 529 15.62 17.21 0.90
N ASP A 530 14.70 16.89 -0.01
CA ASP A 530 13.29 17.34 0.07
C ASP A 530 12.55 16.72 1.25
N VAL A 531 12.76 15.42 1.51
CA VAL A 531 12.19 14.73 2.67
C VAL A 531 12.71 15.36 3.96
N ALA A 532 14.02 15.62 4.06
CA ALA A 532 14.59 16.29 5.22
C ALA A 532 14.00 17.70 5.41
N ARG A 533 13.83 18.46 4.33
CA ARG A 533 13.20 19.79 4.36
C ARG A 533 11.73 19.74 4.80
N GLN A 534 10.92 18.83 4.27
CA GLN A 534 9.51 18.70 4.67
C GLN A 534 9.36 18.22 6.12
N THR A 535 10.18 17.25 6.54
CA THR A 535 10.13 16.77 7.93
C THR A 535 10.47 17.90 8.90
N LYS A 536 11.43 18.75 8.52
CA LYS A 536 11.78 19.98 9.24
C LYS A 536 10.60 20.96 9.33
N GLU A 537 9.97 21.28 8.20
CA GLU A 537 8.81 22.18 8.13
C GLU A 537 7.65 21.66 9.00
N THR A 538 7.35 20.36 8.94
CA THR A 538 6.34 19.70 9.77
C THR A 538 6.65 19.80 11.26
N VAL A 539 7.90 19.60 11.67
CA VAL A 539 8.32 19.77 13.08
C VAL A 539 8.12 21.21 13.56
N ILE A 540 8.49 22.20 12.74
CA ILE A 540 8.29 23.63 13.06
C ILE A 540 6.80 23.95 13.15
N MET A 541 5.99 23.44 12.22
CA MET A 541 4.53 23.59 12.22
C MET A 541 3.92 23.07 13.52
N LEU A 542 4.20 21.81 13.88
CA LEU A 542 3.69 21.16 15.09
C LEU A 542 4.14 21.86 16.38
N ILE A 543 5.37 22.37 16.43
CA ILE A 543 5.86 23.22 17.53
C ILE A 543 5.05 24.50 17.62
N ASN A 544 4.80 25.15 16.48
CA ASN A 544 4.05 26.39 16.42
C ASN A 544 2.57 26.21 16.78
N GLU A 545 1.94 25.10 16.39
CA GLU A 545 0.58 24.75 16.84
C GLU A 545 0.50 24.65 18.37
N LYS A 546 1.48 23.98 19.00
CA LYS A 546 1.55 23.90 20.47
C LYS A 546 1.76 25.26 21.12
N ARG A 547 2.63 26.10 20.56
CA ARG A 547 2.86 27.48 21.05
C ARG A 547 1.61 28.32 20.95
N GLN A 548 0.91 28.26 19.82
CA GLN A 548 -0.36 28.96 19.61
C GLN A 548 -1.44 28.47 20.58
N ALA A 549 -1.55 27.17 20.83
CA ALA A 549 -2.46 26.61 21.83
C ALA A 549 -2.15 27.11 23.27
N ALA A 550 -0.89 27.46 23.55
CA ALA A 550 -0.45 28.09 24.79
C ALA A 550 -0.54 29.63 24.80
N GLY A 551 -1.03 30.25 23.71
CA GLY A 551 -1.14 31.71 23.58
C GLY A 551 0.17 32.44 23.26
N LEU A 552 1.19 31.72 22.78
CA LEU A 552 2.50 32.25 22.42
C LEU A 552 2.61 32.57 20.92
N VAL A 553 3.54 33.46 20.58
CA VAL A 553 3.85 33.82 19.18
C VAL A 553 4.58 32.64 18.51
N PRO A 554 4.21 32.26 17.27
CA PRO A 554 4.94 31.27 16.48
C PRO A 554 6.42 31.67 16.29
N MET A 555 7.31 30.70 16.40
CA MET A 555 8.72 30.88 16.05
C MET A 555 8.88 30.93 14.53
N VAL A 556 9.81 31.75 14.06
CA VAL A 556 10.21 31.87 12.66
C VAL A 556 11.46 31.03 12.43
N GLU A 557 11.49 30.30 11.32
CA GLU A 557 12.68 29.55 10.91
C GLU A 557 13.86 30.49 10.61
N ASP A 558 15.07 30.11 11.04
CA ASP A 558 16.31 30.79 10.68
C ASP A 558 17.28 29.82 9.98
N PRO A 559 17.56 30.00 8.66
CA PRO A 559 18.42 29.08 7.91
C PRO A 559 19.84 28.94 8.45
N ALA A 560 20.37 29.95 9.16
CA ALA A 560 21.68 29.82 9.80
C ALA A 560 21.60 28.94 11.06
N LEU A 561 20.47 28.95 11.78
CA LEU A 561 20.23 28.01 12.88
C LEU A 561 20.09 26.57 12.38
N ASP A 562 19.49 26.35 11.21
CA ASP A 562 19.43 25.01 10.60
C ASP A 562 20.82 24.43 10.34
N GLN A 563 21.75 25.25 9.84
CA GLN A 563 23.15 24.82 9.64
C GLN A 563 23.80 24.39 10.96
N ALA A 564 23.60 25.17 12.02
CA ALA A 564 24.09 24.80 13.35
C ALA A 564 23.41 23.52 13.87
N ALA A 565 22.10 23.40 13.69
CA ALA A 565 21.32 22.24 14.12
C ALA A 565 21.73 20.96 13.37
N ALA A 566 22.04 21.04 12.07
CA ALA A 566 22.52 19.90 11.28
C ALA A 566 23.90 19.41 11.75
N VAL A 567 24.85 20.33 11.97
CA VAL A 567 26.15 19.99 12.58
C VAL A 567 25.94 19.34 13.93
N ARG A 568 24.99 19.85 14.71
CA ARG A 568 24.68 19.34 16.04
C ARG A 568 24.07 17.94 16.01
N ALA A 569 23.14 17.66 15.10
CA ALA A 569 22.57 16.34 14.92
C ALA A 569 23.66 15.30 14.57
N ALA A 570 24.61 15.66 13.71
CA ALA A 570 25.76 14.82 13.40
C ALA A 570 26.65 14.56 14.62
N GLU A 571 26.93 15.57 15.44
CA GLU A 571 27.69 15.42 16.68
C GLU A 571 26.97 14.52 17.72
N VAL A 572 25.64 14.65 17.81
CA VAL A 572 24.78 13.86 18.68
C VAL A 572 24.77 12.38 18.27
N SER A 573 24.95 12.09 16.98
CA SER A 573 25.11 10.71 16.48
C SER A 573 26.38 10.02 17.01
N VAL A 574 27.44 10.81 17.25
CA VAL A 574 28.71 10.32 17.81
C VAL A 574 28.59 10.14 19.32
N ASN A 575 27.95 11.09 20.01
CA ASN A 575 27.72 11.04 21.44
C ASN A 575 26.39 11.72 21.81
N PHE A 576 25.40 10.94 22.23
CA PHE A 576 24.06 11.42 22.57
C PHE A 576 24.07 12.21 23.90
N SER A 577 24.46 13.48 23.83
CA SER A 577 24.73 14.37 24.97
C SER A 577 24.54 15.82 24.54
N HIS A 578 24.08 16.69 25.45
CA HIS A 578 24.04 18.15 25.22
C HIS A 578 25.43 18.82 25.18
N ASN A 579 26.48 18.11 25.63
CA ASN A 579 27.86 18.58 25.48
C ASN A 579 28.41 18.18 24.12
N ARG A 580 28.98 19.15 23.38
CA ARG A 580 29.58 18.89 22.07
C ARG A 580 30.84 18.01 22.18
N PRO A 581 31.09 17.07 21.24
CA PRO A 581 32.23 16.16 21.29
C PRO A 581 33.61 16.84 21.25
N ASN A 582 33.67 18.05 20.71
CA ASN A 582 34.90 18.85 20.60
C ASN A 582 35.14 19.78 21.82
N GLU A 583 34.31 19.68 22.85
CA GLU A 583 34.35 20.50 24.08
C GLU A 583 34.05 22.00 23.88
N GLU A 584 33.68 22.43 22.68
CA GLU A 584 33.22 23.80 22.42
C GLU A 584 31.77 24.01 22.88
N SER A 585 31.38 25.28 23.06
CA SER A 585 30.01 25.62 23.42
C SER A 585 29.07 25.66 22.20
N LEU A 586 27.76 25.65 22.48
CA LEU A 586 26.74 25.90 21.46
C LEU A 586 26.87 27.32 20.87
N ALA A 587 27.30 28.28 21.69
CA ALA A 587 27.57 29.64 21.24
C ALA A 587 28.70 29.71 20.19
N ASP A 588 29.74 28.88 20.33
CA ASP A 588 30.84 28.80 19.36
C ASP A 588 30.34 28.26 18.02
N LEU A 589 29.42 27.29 18.03
CA LEU A 589 28.77 26.77 16.83
C LEU A 589 27.91 27.84 16.14
N LEU A 590 27.11 28.59 16.91
CA LEU A 590 26.30 29.69 16.39
C LEU A 590 27.16 30.78 15.75
N ASN A 591 28.27 31.15 16.38
CA ASN A 591 29.22 32.11 15.82
C ASN A 591 29.82 31.61 14.49
N ALA A 592 30.10 30.31 14.39
CA ALA A 592 30.67 29.70 13.19
C ALA A 592 29.72 29.74 11.98
N VAL A 593 28.40 29.72 12.20
CA VAL A 593 27.37 29.89 11.16
C VAL A 593 26.92 31.35 10.99
N GLY A 594 27.59 32.30 11.66
CA GLY A 594 27.37 33.74 11.50
C GLY A 594 26.35 34.36 12.46
N ILE A 595 25.83 33.60 13.42
CA ILE A 595 24.90 34.08 14.46
C ILE A 595 25.70 34.55 15.67
N ASN A 596 25.91 35.86 15.76
CA ASN A 596 26.78 36.48 16.77
C ASN A 596 26.04 37.34 17.81
N ASN A 597 24.72 37.53 17.64
CA ASN A 597 23.89 38.37 18.50
C ASN A 597 22.68 37.56 18.99
N PHE A 598 22.74 37.13 20.24
CA PHE A 598 21.65 36.46 20.97
C PHE A 598 21.89 36.62 22.47
N THR A 599 20.85 36.54 23.29
CA THR A 599 21.00 36.61 24.76
C THR A 599 20.65 35.30 25.45
N ASP A 600 19.88 34.43 24.78
CA ASP A 600 19.55 33.10 25.26
C ASP A 600 19.50 32.09 24.11
N VAL A 601 19.86 30.84 24.40
CA VAL A 601 19.84 29.76 23.42
C VAL A 601 19.37 28.45 24.07
N GLY A 602 18.38 27.83 23.46
CA GLY A 602 17.87 26.53 23.86
C GLY A 602 18.30 25.43 22.92
N GLU A 603 18.41 24.20 23.43
CA GLU A 603 18.63 23.01 22.63
C GLU A 603 17.71 21.88 23.07
N ASN A 604 17.06 21.21 22.11
CA ASN A 604 16.49 19.88 22.30
C ASN A 604 17.20 18.91 21.35
N ILE A 605 17.52 17.70 21.83
CA ILE A 605 18.09 16.62 21.03
C ILE A 605 17.24 15.36 21.15
N ALA A 606 17.17 14.56 20.08
CA ALA A 606 16.47 13.27 20.11
C ALA A 606 17.20 12.19 19.30
N LYS A 607 16.91 10.93 19.63
CA LYS A 607 17.39 9.74 18.94
C LYS A 607 16.18 8.84 18.70
N LEU A 608 15.90 8.51 17.45
CA LEU A 608 14.75 7.71 17.05
C LEU A 608 15.22 6.49 16.25
N ASN A 609 14.56 5.36 16.47
CA ASN A 609 14.79 4.13 15.70
C ASN A 609 13.85 4.02 14.48
N GLU A 610 12.87 4.91 14.37
CA GLU A 610 11.89 5.03 13.28
C GLU A 610 11.57 6.52 13.06
N SER A 611 11.36 6.92 11.81
CA SER A 611 11.11 8.32 11.41
C SER A 611 9.62 8.64 11.44
N PHE A 612 9.14 9.32 12.49
CA PHE A 612 7.77 9.85 12.53
C PHE A 612 7.68 11.20 13.31
N PRO A 613 7.44 12.34 12.63
CA PRO A 613 7.48 13.68 13.25
C PRO A 613 6.30 13.98 14.21
N THR A 614 5.17 13.29 14.12
CA THR A 614 3.97 13.58 14.95
C THR A 614 4.16 13.22 16.42
N TYR A 615 4.90 12.15 16.73
CA TYR A 615 5.26 11.79 18.11
C TYR A 615 6.47 12.58 18.61
N PHE A 616 7.36 13.02 17.71
CA PHE A 616 8.58 13.74 18.05
C PHE A 616 8.33 14.97 18.93
N VAL A 617 7.37 15.81 18.57
CA VAL A 617 7.09 17.05 19.32
C VAL A 617 6.52 16.77 20.72
N ASN A 618 5.95 15.59 20.96
CA ASN A 618 5.52 15.15 22.29
C ASN A 618 6.67 14.54 23.13
N LEU A 619 7.73 14.05 22.48
CA LEU A 619 8.86 13.40 23.14
C LEU A 619 9.95 14.39 23.59
N ILE A 620 10.11 15.51 22.89
CA ILE A 620 11.13 16.50 23.24
C ILE A 620 10.76 17.31 24.48
N PRO A 621 11.74 17.82 25.26
CA PRO A 621 11.48 18.69 26.40
C PRO A 621 10.65 19.93 26.01
N GLN A 622 9.47 20.08 26.63
CA GLN A 622 8.53 21.18 26.31
C GLN A 622 8.97 22.55 26.87
N ALA A 623 9.96 22.58 27.76
CA ALA A 623 10.43 23.82 28.38
C ALA A 623 10.96 24.84 27.34
N ASN A 624 11.69 24.37 26.33
CA ASN A 624 12.18 25.22 25.26
C ASN A 624 11.06 25.56 24.26
N VAL A 625 10.21 24.59 23.91
CA VAL A 625 9.06 24.78 23.00
C VAL A 625 8.13 25.89 23.50
N LEU A 626 7.85 25.92 24.80
CA LEU A 626 6.93 26.88 25.44
C LEU A 626 7.64 28.11 26.04
N ASN A 627 8.94 28.31 25.77
CA ASN A 627 9.64 29.49 26.24
C ASN A 627 9.15 30.74 25.46
N GLU A 628 8.70 31.75 26.18
CA GLU A 628 8.16 32.99 25.61
C GLU A 628 9.22 33.89 24.97
N THR A 629 10.51 33.73 25.33
CA THR A 629 11.60 34.55 24.81
C THR A 629 12.11 34.10 23.44
N TYR A 630 11.93 32.82 23.10
CA TYR A 630 12.38 32.30 21.82
C TYR A 630 11.43 32.70 20.69
N THR A 631 11.98 33.35 19.68
CA THR A 631 11.28 33.84 18.48
C THR A 631 11.75 33.14 17.21
N LYS A 632 12.89 32.44 17.28
CA LYS A 632 13.48 31.72 16.16
C LYS A 632 13.76 30.26 16.49
N ILE A 633 13.71 29.42 15.45
CA ILE A 633 14.04 28.01 15.54
C ILE A 633 14.89 27.59 14.33
N GLY A 634 15.85 26.70 14.57
CA GLY A 634 16.47 25.89 13.54
C GLY A 634 16.41 24.42 13.90
N VAL A 635 16.30 23.57 12.89
CA VAL A 635 16.04 22.13 13.04
C VAL A 635 16.98 21.37 12.11
N GLY A 636 17.65 20.35 12.64
CA GLY A 636 18.60 19.54 11.88
C GLY A 636 18.46 18.06 12.21
N THR A 637 18.71 17.23 11.20
CA THR A 637 18.67 15.77 11.26
C THR A 637 19.99 15.17 10.80
N TYR A 638 20.28 13.96 11.27
CA TYR A 638 21.40 13.15 10.82
C TYR A 638 21.06 11.66 10.95
N SER A 639 21.10 10.94 9.83
CA SER A 639 20.72 9.52 9.78
C SER A 639 21.93 8.60 9.70
N THR A 640 21.82 7.46 10.35
CA THR A 640 22.68 6.28 10.20
C THR A 640 21.79 5.09 9.80
N ASP A 641 22.36 3.98 9.31
CA ASP A 641 21.63 2.81 8.77
C ASP A 641 20.46 2.26 9.63
N LYS A 642 20.36 2.61 10.91
CA LYS A 642 19.32 2.12 11.84
C LYS A 642 18.76 3.18 12.81
N THR A 643 19.17 4.45 12.69
CA THR A 643 18.82 5.47 13.70
C THR A 643 18.93 6.86 13.12
N GLU A 644 17.92 7.68 13.38
CA GLU A 644 17.90 9.11 13.10
C GLU A 644 18.16 9.94 14.36
N TYR A 645 19.03 10.94 14.23
CA TYR A 645 19.41 11.88 15.28
C TYR A 645 18.90 13.27 14.94
N TRP A 646 18.34 13.95 15.94
CA TRP A 646 17.70 15.26 15.79
C TRP A 646 18.33 16.28 16.72
N ALA A 647 18.46 17.52 16.26
CA ALA A 647 18.77 18.68 17.09
C ALA A 647 17.89 19.87 16.69
N LEU A 648 17.29 20.51 17.69
CA LEU A 648 16.51 21.73 17.55
C LEU A 648 17.18 22.82 18.38
N ILE A 649 17.50 23.93 17.74
CA ILE A 649 18.11 25.09 18.38
C ILE A 649 17.11 26.22 18.37
N TYR A 650 16.90 26.83 19.53
CA TYR A 650 15.97 27.93 19.73
C TYR A 650 16.74 29.19 20.09
N LEU A 651 16.34 30.32 19.52
CA LEU A 651 17.01 31.59 19.74
C LEU A 651 16.00 32.68 20.09
N ASP A 652 16.41 33.59 20.97
CA ASP A 652 15.70 34.84 21.21
C ASP A 652 15.91 35.85 20.06
N GLU A 653 15.18 36.97 20.10
CA GLU A 653 15.12 37.94 19.00
C GLU A 653 16.43 38.74 18.78
#